data_AF-A0A8J3VCE2-F1
#
_entry.id   AF-A0A8J3VCE2-F1
#
_cell.length_a   1.000
_cell.length_b   1.000
_cell.length_c   1.000
_cell.angle_alpha   90.00
_cell.angle_beta   90.00
_cell.angle_gamma   90.00
#
_symmetry.space_group_name_H-M   'P 1'
#
loop_
_entity.id
_entity.type
_entity.pdbx_description
1 polymer ?
#
loop_
_entity_poly.entity_id
_entity_poly.type
_entity_poly.pdbx_seq_one_letter_code
_entity_poly.pdbx_strand_id
1 'polypeptide(L)'
;MAISTLLVASHGFAAPAVAAVPSGKEQSIRDRVPGGFASWGDLFTYQGVMNQGLAEIVAAGQSAPFSGFGNAIAAPESRQLVIYWKGEVPSQVLAAVETVRQRVPVKLLPAKYTRQELAAAVLALSKHPEIVEAAPQSDASGVSVTRRKGAASTVAAQDTVRKLGVAVSFGPDRAASHLPFSRQDDKAKWSAGGRTAKCTTGFAVKQGGREKLLSAAHCALNDGEQVVKEIAFGTANPTMYVGTLEQRSVARDVGLIHANGGSKGGMWDGPYLSTQYKIVSGATPSVEGNWLCTSGAVSGVLCGLRVTQILASNGPYFPLVRADQVNGLTGGGEGDSGGPVFELPNPDNGTVIAKGIFQGGDRDYAVACAGQVLPRECSSRIYYADVIDTLDFYGASICKNLCPSNRTDLSGDGLGDLTFRLASTQNLYLNKGNGNGGLGYVNTQIGNGWQDTQLLIAPGDFSGDGLNDLVFRKPSNMGLYMITGNGSGGWTNQQQQIGSGWQDVEMLTSAGDFSGDGKPDVLYRRISDKNLYMVRGNGTGGWITGASEQIGTGWYDMDMIIASSDFSGDGKPDVLYRRTSNQNLYMIRGNGAGGWITGASEQIGTLFYDMDMVLTPDDFSGDGKADLVYRRTSNKNMYLIRGNGSGGWITGTSELIGTSWQGVDLIAGASNS
;
A
#
# COMPACT_ATOMS: atom_id res chain seq x y z
N MET A 1 71.18 -29.75 9.50
CA MET A 1 70.58 -29.47 8.18
C MET A 1 69.12 -29.91 8.22
N ALA A 2 68.21 -28.96 7.98
CA ALA A 2 66.78 -29.06 7.65
C ALA A 2 65.84 -29.96 8.47
N ILE A 3 64.99 -29.27 9.24
CA ILE A 3 63.64 -29.68 9.66
C ILE A 3 62.76 -29.79 8.41
N SER A 4 61.98 -30.86 8.25
CA SER A 4 60.91 -30.93 7.24
C SER A 4 59.59 -31.25 7.91
N THR A 5 58.69 -30.28 7.78
CA THR A 5 57.33 -30.20 8.30
C THR A 5 56.40 -31.15 7.55
N LEU A 6 55.67 -32.02 8.25
CA LEU A 6 54.59 -32.82 7.68
C LEU A 6 53.30 -31.97 7.67
N LEU A 7 52.84 -31.55 6.48
CA LEU A 7 51.51 -30.97 6.28
C LEU A 7 50.48 -32.10 6.19
N VAL A 8 49.45 -32.04 7.03
CA VAL A 8 48.21 -32.83 6.90
C VAL A 8 47.27 -32.07 5.96
N ALA A 9 46.96 -32.65 4.80
CA ALA A 9 45.98 -32.10 3.86
C ALA A 9 44.56 -32.50 4.27
N SER A 10 43.71 -31.50 4.51
CA SER A 10 42.26 -31.64 4.72
C SER A 10 41.58 -32.09 3.42
N HIS A 11 40.81 -33.17 3.49
CA HIS A 11 39.95 -33.59 2.39
C HIS A 11 38.70 -32.69 2.36
N GLY A 12 38.64 -31.82 1.35
CA GLY A 12 37.43 -31.07 1.02
C GLY A 12 36.34 -32.01 0.50
N PHE A 13 35.18 -32.03 1.15
CA PHE A 13 33.97 -32.60 0.59
C PHE A 13 33.50 -31.72 -0.57
N ALA A 14 33.54 -32.27 -1.79
CA ALA A 14 32.88 -31.67 -2.93
C ALA A 14 31.35 -31.75 -2.72
N ALA A 15 30.67 -30.60 -2.81
CA ALA A 15 29.22 -30.55 -2.87
C ALA A 15 28.74 -31.32 -4.12
N PRO A 16 27.73 -32.20 -4.02
CA PRO A 16 27.21 -32.89 -5.19
C PRO A 16 26.54 -31.87 -6.12
N ALA A 17 26.80 -32.01 -7.42
CA ALA A 17 26.17 -31.21 -8.45
C ALA A 17 24.64 -31.34 -8.35
N VAL A 18 23.97 -30.21 -8.20
CA VAL A 18 22.50 -30.11 -8.20
C VAL A 18 22.02 -30.46 -9.60
N ALA A 19 21.40 -31.64 -9.75
CA ALA A 19 20.63 -31.96 -10.94
C ALA A 19 19.47 -30.97 -11.03
N ALA A 20 19.35 -30.26 -12.15
CA ALA A 20 18.20 -29.43 -12.46
C ALA A 20 16.93 -30.30 -12.42
N VAL A 21 16.05 -30.01 -11.46
CA VAL A 21 14.73 -30.63 -11.40
C VAL A 21 13.93 -30.11 -12.61
N PRO A 22 13.37 -30.99 -13.46
CA PRO A 22 12.55 -30.56 -14.57
C PRO A 22 11.34 -29.77 -14.05
N SER A 23 10.97 -28.70 -14.75
CA SER A 23 9.73 -27.96 -14.55
C SER A 23 8.52 -28.85 -14.85
N GLY A 24 8.21 -29.77 -13.95
CA GLY A 24 6.99 -30.55 -13.94
C GLY A 24 5.86 -29.62 -13.50
N LYS A 25 4.88 -29.43 -14.39
CA LYS A 25 3.66 -28.65 -14.14
C LYS A 25 3.03 -29.08 -12.80
N GLU A 26 3.25 -28.28 -11.75
CA GLU A 26 2.38 -28.29 -10.58
C GLU A 26 0.97 -28.03 -11.08
N GLN A 27 0.03 -28.92 -10.78
CA GLN A 27 -1.41 -28.70 -10.98
C GLN A 27 -1.85 -27.55 -10.07
N SER A 28 -1.44 -26.35 -10.46
CA SER A 28 -1.85 -25.11 -9.85
C SER A 28 -3.31 -24.90 -10.19
N ILE A 29 -4.00 -24.20 -9.31
CA ILE A 29 -5.32 -23.58 -9.45
C ILE A 29 -5.70 -22.99 -10.82
N ARG A 30 -4.75 -22.81 -11.73
CA ARG A 30 -4.97 -22.41 -13.13
C ARG A 30 -5.87 -23.37 -13.93
N ASP A 31 -6.05 -24.62 -13.53
CA ASP A 31 -6.71 -25.62 -14.40
C ASP A 31 -8.24 -25.71 -14.25
N ARG A 32 -8.87 -25.13 -13.20
CA ARG A 32 -10.34 -25.08 -13.10
C ARG A 32 -10.86 -23.97 -12.17
N VAL A 33 -11.53 -22.98 -12.74
CA VAL A 33 -12.24 -21.93 -11.99
C VAL A 33 -13.61 -22.47 -11.56
N PRO A 34 -14.00 -22.37 -10.28
CA PRO A 34 -15.27 -22.89 -9.79
C PRO A 34 -16.45 -22.08 -10.34
N GLY A 35 -17.68 -22.61 -10.24
CA GLY A 35 -18.90 -21.87 -10.59
C GLY A 35 -19.11 -21.56 -12.08
N GLY A 36 -18.32 -22.16 -12.97
CA GLY A 36 -18.45 -21.97 -14.42
C GLY A 36 -17.97 -20.60 -14.91
N PHE A 37 -17.14 -19.89 -14.14
CA PHE A 37 -16.44 -18.69 -14.63
C PHE A 37 -15.38 -19.07 -15.66
N ALA A 38 -15.11 -18.17 -16.61
CA ALA A 38 -14.12 -18.41 -17.67
C ALA A 38 -12.68 -18.25 -17.17
N SER A 39 -12.46 -17.36 -16.19
CA SER A 39 -11.16 -17.12 -15.57
C SER A 39 -11.29 -16.78 -14.07
N TRP A 40 -10.18 -16.88 -13.33
CA TRP A 40 -10.11 -16.39 -11.95
C TRP A 40 -10.37 -14.89 -11.86
N GLY A 41 -9.94 -14.11 -12.87
CA GLY A 41 -10.23 -12.69 -12.96
C GLY A 41 -11.74 -12.42 -13.00
N ASP A 42 -12.51 -13.21 -13.76
CA ASP A 42 -13.97 -13.07 -13.81
C ASP A 42 -14.62 -13.39 -12.46
N LEU A 43 -14.13 -14.43 -11.78
CA LEU A 43 -14.61 -14.81 -10.45
C LEU A 43 -14.34 -13.70 -9.43
N PHE A 44 -13.12 -13.19 -9.37
CA PHE A 44 -12.75 -12.14 -8.41
C PHE A 44 -13.42 -10.81 -8.74
N THR A 45 -13.61 -10.49 -10.02
CA THR A 45 -14.39 -9.31 -10.45
C THR A 45 -15.84 -9.43 -9.95
N TYR A 46 -16.47 -10.58 -10.13
CA TYR A 46 -17.83 -10.82 -9.63
C TYR A 46 -17.90 -10.82 -8.09
N GLN A 47 -16.91 -11.42 -7.42
CA GLN A 47 -16.76 -11.33 -5.95
C GLN A 47 -16.68 -9.87 -5.49
N GLY A 48 -15.93 -9.02 -6.19
CA GLY A 48 -15.85 -7.59 -5.93
C GLY A 48 -17.22 -6.91 -5.97
N VAL A 49 -18.03 -7.21 -7.00
CA VAL A 49 -19.41 -6.70 -7.11
C VAL A 49 -20.29 -7.18 -5.95
N MET A 50 -20.18 -8.45 -5.56
CA MET A 50 -20.90 -9.00 -4.40
C MET A 50 -20.51 -8.31 -3.09
N ASN A 51 -19.20 -8.10 -2.89
CA ASN A 51 -18.67 -7.46 -1.69
C ASN A 51 -19.07 -5.98 -1.60
N GLN A 52 -19.08 -5.26 -2.73
CA GLN A 52 -19.59 -3.89 -2.79
C GLN A 52 -21.09 -3.83 -2.46
N GLY A 53 -21.90 -4.74 -3.03
CA GLY A 53 -23.32 -4.82 -2.70
C GLY A 53 -23.57 -5.15 -1.23
N LEU A 54 -22.77 -6.04 -0.63
CA LEU A 54 -22.81 -6.30 0.80
C LEU A 54 -22.48 -5.04 1.61
N ALA A 55 -21.45 -4.29 1.25
CA ALA A 55 -21.06 -3.07 1.93
C ALA A 55 -22.19 -2.02 1.91
N GLU A 56 -22.88 -1.85 0.78
CA GLU A 56 -24.04 -0.97 0.66
C GLU A 56 -25.20 -1.39 1.58
N ILE A 57 -25.52 -2.69 1.63
CA ILE A 57 -26.57 -3.23 2.50
C ILE A 57 -26.21 -3.03 3.97
N VAL A 58 -24.97 -3.31 4.36
CA VAL A 58 -24.50 -3.15 5.75
C VAL A 58 -24.49 -1.67 6.15
N ALA A 59 -24.01 -0.77 5.29
CA ALA A 59 -24.00 0.67 5.53
C ALA A 59 -25.41 1.23 5.75
N ALA A 60 -26.39 0.79 4.95
CA ALA A 60 -27.80 1.15 5.16
C ALA A 60 -28.34 0.67 6.52
N GLY A 61 -27.74 -0.36 7.11
CA GLY A 61 -28.12 -0.92 8.41
C GLY A 61 -27.52 -0.21 9.63
N GLN A 62 -26.50 0.62 9.46
CA GLN A 62 -25.72 1.21 10.57
C GLN A 62 -26.30 2.51 11.15
N SER A 63 -27.26 3.15 10.48
CA SER A 63 -27.85 4.44 10.92
C SER A 63 -29.00 4.34 11.93
N ALA A 64 -29.39 3.13 12.35
CA ALA A 64 -30.53 2.90 13.24
C ALA A 64 -30.10 2.28 14.58
N PRO A 65 -30.80 2.52 15.70
CA PRO A 65 -30.46 1.99 17.03
C PRO A 65 -30.53 0.45 17.17
N PHE A 66 -30.77 -0.29 16.09
CA PHE A 66 -30.82 -1.76 16.07
C PHE A 66 -30.16 -2.30 14.79
N SER A 67 -28.83 -2.38 14.73
CA SER A 67 -28.15 -3.04 13.62
C SER A 67 -28.32 -4.56 13.75
N GLY A 68 -29.45 -5.09 13.25
CA GLY A 68 -29.80 -6.51 13.31
C GLY A 68 -28.87 -7.43 12.53
N PHE A 69 -27.88 -6.90 11.81
CA PHE A 69 -26.92 -7.67 11.03
C PHE A 69 -26.24 -8.78 11.85
N GLY A 70 -26.43 -10.03 11.44
CA GLY A 70 -25.84 -11.23 12.04
C GLY A 70 -24.57 -11.66 11.32
N ASN A 71 -24.71 -12.07 10.05
CA ASN A 71 -23.60 -12.49 9.20
C ASN A 71 -23.95 -12.31 7.71
N ALA A 72 -22.94 -12.42 6.84
CA ALA A 72 -23.15 -12.53 5.40
C ALA A 72 -22.19 -13.56 4.77
N ILE A 73 -22.70 -14.28 3.77
CA ILE A 73 -21.93 -15.23 2.97
C ILE A 73 -22.01 -14.77 1.51
N ALA A 74 -20.86 -14.42 0.93
CA ALA A 74 -20.70 -14.06 -0.47
C ALA A 74 -19.95 -15.19 -1.19
N ALA A 75 -20.71 -16.08 -1.84
CA ALA A 75 -20.20 -17.27 -2.52
C ALA A 75 -20.28 -17.09 -4.05
N PRO A 76 -19.24 -16.53 -4.71
CA PRO A 76 -19.28 -16.21 -6.13
C PRO A 76 -19.53 -17.43 -7.01
N GLU A 77 -19.02 -18.61 -6.65
CA GLU A 77 -19.21 -19.86 -7.40
C GLU A 77 -20.68 -20.29 -7.50
N SER A 78 -21.51 -19.86 -6.56
CA SER A 78 -22.95 -20.12 -6.54
C SER A 78 -23.78 -18.88 -6.93
N ARG A 79 -23.10 -17.75 -7.19
CA ARG A 79 -23.68 -16.43 -7.46
C ARG A 79 -24.68 -15.98 -6.39
N GLN A 80 -24.44 -16.32 -5.13
CA GLN A 80 -25.40 -16.10 -4.07
C GLN A 80 -24.79 -15.27 -2.94
N LEU A 81 -25.42 -14.13 -2.65
CA LEU A 81 -25.17 -13.33 -1.45
C LEU A 81 -26.27 -13.64 -0.43
N VAL A 82 -25.91 -14.25 0.70
CA VAL A 82 -26.84 -14.55 1.79
C VAL A 82 -26.57 -13.60 2.95
N ILE A 83 -27.60 -12.90 3.41
CA ILE A 83 -27.55 -11.98 4.55
C ILE A 83 -28.41 -12.55 5.67
N TYR A 84 -27.85 -12.65 6.87
CA TYR A 84 -28.57 -13.05 8.08
C TYR A 84 -28.87 -11.82 8.93
N TRP A 85 -30.14 -11.62 9.28
CA TRP A 85 -30.60 -10.44 10.02
C TRP A 85 -31.51 -10.80 11.20
N LYS A 86 -31.22 -10.27 12.38
CA LYS A 86 -31.97 -10.45 13.62
C LYS A 86 -33.06 -9.38 13.72
N GLY A 87 -34.29 -9.84 13.96
CA GLY A 87 -35.45 -8.97 14.12
C GLY A 87 -35.98 -8.43 12.78
N GLU A 88 -36.78 -7.37 12.87
CA GLU A 88 -37.34 -6.72 11.69
C GLU A 88 -36.23 -6.01 10.88
N VAL A 89 -36.29 -6.15 9.56
CA VAL A 89 -35.30 -5.56 8.65
C VAL A 89 -35.74 -4.13 8.34
N PRO A 90 -34.92 -3.10 8.62
CA PRO A 90 -35.27 -1.72 8.35
C PRO A 90 -35.58 -1.46 6.86
N SER A 91 -36.51 -0.56 6.57
CA SER A 91 -36.93 -0.23 5.20
C SER A 91 -35.77 0.24 4.31
N GLN A 92 -34.83 1.02 4.87
CA GLN A 92 -33.59 1.43 4.19
C GLN A 92 -32.68 0.26 3.80
N VAL A 93 -32.62 -0.79 4.62
CA VAL A 93 -31.87 -2.01 4.31
C VAL A 93 -32.59 -2.81 3.23
N LEU A 94 -33.91 -2.91 3.29
CA LEU A 94 -34.71 -3.54 2.23
C LEU A 94 -34.55 -2.82 0.88
N ALA A 95 -34.51 -1.49 0.88
CA ALA A 95 -34.26 -0.70 -0.31
C ALA A 95 -32.85 -0.96 -0.88
N ALA A 96 -31.81 -0.99 -0.03
CA ALA A 96 -30.45 -1.33 -0.45
C ALA A 96 -30.37 -2.76 -1.01
N VAL A 97 -31.03 -3.73 -0.37
CA VAL A 97 -31.12 -5.12 -0.88
C VAL A 97 -31.74 -5.15 -2.27
N GLU A 98 -32.81 -4.38 -2.52
CA GLU A 98 -33.47 -4.38 -3.82
C GLU A 98 -32.62 -3.73 -4.91
N THR A 99 -31.87 -2.67 -4.59
CA THR A 99 -30.86 -2.09 -5.50
C THR A 99 -29.79 -3.13 -5.83
N VAL A 100 -29.25 -3.82 -4.83
CA VAL A 100 -28.19 -4.82 -5.03
C VAL A 100 -28.68 -6.04 -5.82
N ARG A 101 -29.95 -6.45 -5.66
CA ARG A 101 -30.58 -7.55 -6.41
C ARG A 101 -30.56 -7.37 -7.92
N GLN A 102 -30.48 -6.13 -8.41
CA GLN A 102 -30.36 -5.85 -9.84
C GLN A 102 -29.07 -6.39 -10.46
N ARG A 103 -28.03 -6.61 -9.64
CA ARG A 103 -26.70 -7.05 -10.07
C ARG A 103 -26.19 -8.33 -9.39
N VAL A 104 -26.68 -8.64 -8.19
CA VAL A 104 -26.25 -9.81 -7.39
C VAL A 104 -27.49 -10.48 -6.78
N PRO A 105 -27.70 -11.80 -6.95
CA PRO A 105 -28.77 -12.51 -6.26
C PRO A 105 -28.61 -12.46 -4.72
N VAL A 106 -29.50 -11.73 -4.04
CA VAL A 106 -29.48 -11.58 -2.57
C VAL A 106 -30.62 -12.37 -1.91
N LYS A 107 -30.26 -13.25 -0.98
CA LYS A 107 -31.20 -13.89 -0.03
C LYS A 107 -31.05 -13.27 1.35
N LEU A 108 -32.18 -12.87 1.92
CA LEU A 108 -32.24 -12.34 3.28
C LEU A 108 -32.90 -13.40 4.17
N LEU A 109 -32.20 -13.83 5.21
CA LEU A 109 -32.61 -14.90 6.13
C LEU A 109 -32.62 -14.39 7.57
N PRO A 110 -33.45 -14.96 8.45
CA PRO A 110 -33.46 -14.59 9.86
C PRO A 110 -32.17 -15.04 10.56
N ALA A 111 -31.63 -14.18 11.42
CA ALA A 111 -30.57 -14.49 12.37
C ALA A 111 -31.13 -14.60 13.79
N LYS A 112 -30.51 -15.44 14.62
CA LYS A 112 -30.85 -15.50 16.05
C LYS A 112 -30.11 -14.43 16.84
N TYR A 113 -28.86 -14.17 16.48
CA TYR A 113 -27.98 -13.23 17.17
C TYR A 113 -27.41 -12.19 16.20
N THR A 114 -27.10 -11.00 16.70
CA THR A 114 -26.36 -9.99 15.93
C THR A 114 -24.88 -10.34 15.88
N ARG A 115 -24.17 -9.77 14.91
CA ARG A 115 -22.71 -9.88 14.80
C ARG A 115 -22.00 -9.43 16.08
N GLN A 116 -22.53 -8.40 16.74
CA GLN A 116 -21.99 -7.87 17.99
C GLN A 116 -22.16 -8.86 19.16
N GLU A 117 -23.33 -9.48 19.30
CA GLU A 117 -23.58 -10.50 20.32
C GLU A 117 -22.66 -11.71 20.12
N LEU A 118 -22.51 -12.16 18.87
CA LEU A 118 -21.65 -13.28 18.51
C LEU A 118 -20.16 -12.96 18.76
N ALA A 119 -19.69 -11.77 18.37
CA ALA A 119 -18.33 -11.31 18.62
C ALA A 119 -18.01 -11.26 20.12
N ALA A 120 -18.92 -10.73 20.93
CA ALA A 120 -18.77 -10.67 22.38
C ALA A 120 -18.68 -12.08 23.00
N ALA A 121 -19.48 -13.02 22.50
CA ALA A 121 -19.45 -14.39 22.98
C ALA A 121 -18.14 -15.10 22.62
N VAL A 122 -17.64 -14.93 21.40
CA VAL A 122 -16.35 -15.49 20.98
C VAL A 122 -15.20 -14.89 21.79
N LEU A 123 -15.18 -13.58 21.99
CA LEU A 123 -14.16 -12.91 22.81
C LEU A 123 -14.15 -13.40 24.27
N ALA A 124 -15.33 -13.67 24.83
CA ALA A 124 -15.42 -14.21 26.18
C ALA A 124 -14.88 -15.65 26.24
N LEU A 125 -15.20 -16.47 25.24
CA LEU A 125 -14.73 -17.85 25.11
C LEU A 125 -13.22 -17.96 24.82
N SER A 126 -12.63 -17.06 24.03
CA SER A 126 -11.22 -17.11 23.66
C SER A 126 -10.26 -16.94 24.85
N LYS A 127 -10.75 -16.37 25.96
CA LYS A 127 -9.99 -16.19 27.21
C LYS A 127 -9.81 -17.48 28.01
N HIS A 128 -10.51 -18.55 27.63
CA HIS A 128 -10.50 -19.82 28.34
C HIS A 128 -9.40 -20.74 27.80
N PRO A 129 -8.44 -21.20 28.63
CA PRO A 129 -7.31 -22.02 28.17
C PRO A 129 -7.73 -23.40 27.65
N GLU A 130 -8.94 -23.88 27.99
CA GLU A 130 -9.52 -25.12 27.48
C GLU A 130 -10.08 -25.00 26.05
N ILE A 131 -10.27 -23.78 25.55
CA ILE A 131 -10.80 -23.50 24.21
C ILE A 131 -9.64 -23.27 23.24
N VAL A 132 -9.66 -23.99 22.11
CA VAL A 132 -8.67 -23.81 21.03
C VAL A 132 -9.23 -22.97 19.89
N GLU A 133 -10.54 -23.01 19.65
CA GLU A 133 -11.21 -22.14 18.70
C GLU A 133 -12.65 -21.90 19.15
N ALA A 134 -13.11 -20.66 19.05
CA ALA A 134 -14.51 -20.30 19.07
C ALA A 134 -14.81 -19.41 17.86
N ALA A 135 -15.95 -19.60 17.22
CA ALA A 135 -16.31 -18.79 16.06
C ALA A 135 -17.83 -18.74 15.89
N PRO A 136 -18.39 -17.65 15.35
CA PRO A 136 -19.80 -17.59 15.01
C PRO A 136 -20.16 -18.70 14.01
N GLN A 137 -21.33 -19.29 14.17
CA GLN A 137 -21.93 -20.13 13.14
C GLN A 137 -22.37 -19.25 11.97
N SER A 138 -22.19 -19.73 10.75
CA SER A 138 -22.39 -18.96 9.51
C SER A 138 -23.80 -18.39 9.37
N ASP A 139 -24.80 -19.06 9.92
CA ASP A 139 -26.21 -18.64 9.91
C ASP A 139 -26.58 -17.70 11.08
N ALA A 140 -25.58 -17.27 11.85
CA ALA A 140 -25.75 -16.44 13.05
C ALA A 140 -26.70 -17.07 14.10
N SER A 141 -26.77 -18.40 14.14
CA SER A 141 -27.60 -19.14 15.11
C SER A 141 -26.93 -19.36 16.47
N GLY A 142 -25.62 -19.11 16.58
CA GLY A 142 -24.83 -19.34 17.78
C GLY A 142 -23.32 -19.30 17.52
N VAL A 143 -22.54 -19.87 18.45
CA VAL A 143 -21.08 -19.97 18.38
C VAL A 143 -20.67 -21.45 18.40
N SER A 144 -19.82 -21.83 17.44
CA SER A 144 -19.13 -23.13 17.46
C SER A 144 -17.90 -23.06 18.35
N VAL A 145 -17.70 -24.06 19.21
CA VAL A 145 -16.59 -24.12 20.16
C VAL A 145 -15.84 -25.44 19.99
N THR A 146 -14.53 -25.34 19.83
CA THR A 146 -13.59 -26.46 19.78
C THR A 146 -12.71 -26.42 21.02
N ARG A 147 -12.59 -27.57 21.69
CA ARG A 147 -11.82 -27.71 22.93
C ARG A 147 -10.46 -28.32 22.69
N ARG A 148 -9.54 -28.07 23.61
CA ARG A 148 -8.25 -28.74 23.64
C ARG A 148 -8.43 -30.22 23.97
N LYS A 149 -7.82 -31.09 23.17
CA LYS A 149 -7.76 -32.53 23.41
C LYS A 149 -7.16 -32.82 24.79
N GLY A 150 -7.89 -33.59 25.61
CA GLY A 150 -7.47 -33.93 26.97
C GLY A 150 -7.80 -32.88 28.04
N ALA A 151 -8.58 -31.84 27.73
CA ALA A 151 -9.04 -30.88 28.74
C ALA A 151 -9.99 -31.54 29.76
N ALA A 152 -9.68 -31.39 31.05
CA ALA A 152 -10.37 -32.10 32.14
C ALA A 152 -11.72 -31.48 32.57
N SER A 153 -12.06 -30.25 32.16
CA SER A 153 -13.33 -29.60 32.51
C SER A 153 -13.70 -28.48 31.52
N THR A 154 -15.00 -28.35 31.25
CA THR A 154 -15.58 -27.25 30.44
C THR A 154 -16.52 -26.36 31.26
N VAL A 155 -16.62 -26.58 32.57
CA VAL A 155 -17.64 -25.94 33.41
C VAL A 155 -17.51 -24.41 33.37
N ALA A 156 -16.28 -23.88 33.39
CA ALA A 156 -16.04 -22.44 33.31
C ALA A 156 -16.45 -21.85 31.95
N ALA A 157 -16.02 -22.43 30.83
CA ALA A 157 -16.47 -22.01 29.51
C ALA A 157 -18.00 -22.16 29.33
N GLN A 158 -18.59 -23.25 29.83
CA GLN A 158 -20.05 -23.48 29.81
C GLN A 158 -20.81 -22.44 30.66
N ASP A 159 -20.26 -22.02 31.80
CA ASP A 159 -20.85 -20.99 32.64
C ASP A 159 -20.71 -19.60 32.02
N THR A 160 -19.58 -19.30 31.38
CA THR A 160 -19.40 -18.11 30.54
C THR A 160 -20.46 -18.07 29.45
N VAL A 161 -20.65 -19.16 28.71
CA VAL A 161 -21.66 -19.29 27.66
C VAL A 161 -23.08 -19.11 28.20
N ARG A 162 -23.42 -19.76 29.32
CA ARG A 162 -24.73 -19.64 29.95
C ARG A 162 -25.03 -18.19 30.34
N LYS A 163 -24.04 -17.44 30.82
CA LYS A 163 -24.19 -16.02 31.20
C LYS A 163 -24.34 -15.09 29.99
N LEU A 164 -23.79 -15.47 28.84
CA LEU A 164 -23.85 -14.67 27.61
C LEU A 164 -25.20 -14.78 26.88
N GLY A 165 -26.00 -15.81 27.16
CA GLY A 165 -27.29 -16.02 26.51
C GLY A 165 -27.20 -16.40 25.03
N VAL A 166 -26.01 -16.77 24.54
CA VAL A 166 -25.76 -17.19 23.15
C VAL A 166 -25.73 -18.72 23.07
N ALA A 167 -26.29 -19.28 22.00
CA ALA A 167 -26.31 -20.73 21.80
C ALA A 167 -24.91 -21.23 21.41
N VAL A 168 -24.50 -22.38 21.93
CA VAL A 168 -23.18 -22.96 21.65
C VAL A 168 -23.28 -24.40 21.21
N SER A 169 -22.52 -24.73 20.16
CA SER A 169 -22.32 -26.10 19.68
C SER A 169 -20.86 -26.51 19.87
N PHE A 170 -20.63 -27.72 20.39
CA PHE A 170 -19.28 -28.25 20.54
C PHE A 170 -18.87 -29.08 19.33
N GLY A 171 -17.74 -28.73 18.72
CA GLY A 171 -17.06 -29.55 17.73
C GLY A 171 -16.17 -30.63 18.36
N PRO A 172 -15.51 -31.47 17.54
CA PRO A 172 -14.55 -32.44 18.04
C PRO A 172 -13.38 -31.74 18.74
N ASP A 173 -12.83 -32.37 19.79
CA ASP A 173 -11.65 -31.85 20.48
C ASP A 173 -10.43 -31.90 19.56
N ARG A 174 -9.57 -30.88 19.63
CA ARG A 174 -8.43 -30.68 18.74
C ARG A 174 -7.15 -30.33 19.50
N ALA A 175 -6.00 -30.53 18.86
CA ALA A 175 -4.73 -30.10 19.43
C ALA A 175 -4.70 -28.56 19.58
N ALA A 176 -3.87 -28.04 20.48
CA ALA A 176 -3.66 -26.60 20.57
C ALA A 176 -2.98 -26.10 19.28
N SER A 177 -3.65 -25.21 18.55
CA SER A 177 -3.22 -24.67 17.26
C SER A 177 -2.37 -23.41 17.44
N HIS A 178 -1.12 -23.55 17.86
CA HIS A 178 -0.13 -22.47 17.75
C HIS A 178 1.17 -23.03 17.24
N LEU A 179 1.50 -22.69 16.00
CA LEU A 179 2.89 -22.60 15.62
C LEU A 179 3.14 -21.22 15.05
N PRO A 180 3.80 -20.33 15.81
CA PRO A 180 4.50 -19.22 15.20
C PRO A 180 5.64 -19.83 14.38
N PHE A 181 5.70 -19.46 13.12
CA PHE A 181 6.56 -20.16 12.19
C PHE A 181 7.66 -19.26 11.65
N SER A 182 8.91 -19.73 11.71
CA SER A 182 10.07 -18.93 11.29
C SER A 182 10.65 -19.28 9.92
N ARG A 183 11.25 -18.29 9.23
CA ARG A 183 11.85 -18.41 7.88
C ARG A 183 13.34 -18.72 7.89
N GLN A 184 13.83 -19.48 6.90
CA GLN A 184 15.24 -19.58 6.48
C GLN A 184 15.39 -19.11 5.00
N ASP A 185 16.31 -18.15 4.81
CA ASP A 185 16.81 -17.47 3.59
C ASP A 185 15.82 -16.79 2.60
N ASP A 186 16.17 -15.61 2.09
CA ASP A 186 15.49 -14.90 0.96
C ASP A 186 16.37 -13.76 0.44
N LYS A 187 16.28 -13.46 -0.85
CA LYS A 187 16.94 -12.32 -1.51
C LYS A 187 16.00 -11.12 -1.79
N ALA A 188 14.67 -11.24 -1.64
CA ALA A 188 13.70 -10.15 -1.89
C ALA A 188 13.81 -8.95 -0.92
N LYS A 189 13.35 -7.75 -1.32
CA LYS A 189 13.35 -6.53 -0.48
C LYS A 189 12.21 -6.61 0.57
N TRP A 190 12.49 -6.19 1.80
CA TRP A 190 11.58 -6.31 2.96
C TRP A 190 10.36 -5.39 2.94
N SER A 191 10.33 -4.45 2.00
CA SER A 191 9.48 -3.25 2.01
C SER A 191 8.00 -3.48 1.65
N ALA A 192 7.56 -4.74 1.49
CA ALA A 192 6.17 -5.15 1.25
C ALA A 192 6.03 -6.69 0.99
N GLY A 193 6.40 -7.58 1.90
CA GLY A 193 6.32 -9.04 1.63
C GLY A 193 7.62 -9.83 1.80
N GLY A 194 8.72 -9.19 2.21
CA GLY A 194 10.04 -9.83 2.32
C GLY A 194 10.34 -10.41 3.71
N ARG A 195 11.48 -11.13 3.83
CA ARG A 195 11.93 -11.79 5.07
C ARG A 195 12.41 -10.79 6.11
N THR A 196 11.93 -10.94 7.34
CA THR A 196 12.62 -10.51 8.58
C THR A 196 13.30 -11.74 9.22
N ALA A 197 14.17 -11.57 10.22
CA ALA A 197 14.93 -12.66 10.84
C ALA A 197 14.07 -13.88 11.24
N LYS A 198 12.78 -13.67 11.54
CA LYS A 198 11.83 -14.74 11.88
C LYS A 198 10.66 -14.85 10.90
N CYS A 199 10.12 -13.79 10.31
CA CYS A 199 8.80 -13.84 9.65
C CYS A 199 8.79 -13.19 8.25
N THR A 200 7.60 -13.04 7.70
CA THR A 200 7.28 -12.25 6.50
C THR A 200 6.73 -10.87 6.91
N THR A 201 7.04 -9.83 6.14
CA THR A 201 6.30 -8.56 6.22
C THR A 201 5.02 -8.65 5.37
N GLY A 202 3.99 -7.92 5.77
CA GLY A 202 2.71 -7.88 5.09
C GLY A 202 2.65 -6.68 4.15
N PHE A 203 1.61 -5.87 4.31
CA PHE A 203 1.38 -4.68 3.51
C PHE A 203 2.05 -3.44 4.09
N ALA A 204 2.37 -2.50 3.19
CA ALA A 204 2.71 -1.14 3.57
C ALA A 204 1.46 -0.32 3.92
N VAL A 205 1.58 0.52 4.95
CA VAL A 205 0.50 1.35 5.48
C VAL A 205 1.02 2.73 5.85
N LYS A 206 0.13 3.71 5.89
CA LYS A 206 0.39 5.07 6.39
C LYS A 206 -0.31 5.26 7.73
N GLN A 207 0.41 5.74 8.74
CA GLN A 207 -0.13 6.07 10.06
C GLN A 207 0.45 7.41 10.52
N GLY A 208 -0.39 8.42 10.71
CA GLY A 208 0.03 9.77 11.12
C GLY A 208 1.03 10.41 10.15
N GLY A 209 0.79 10.28 8.84
CA GLY A 209 1.68 10.81 7.79
C GLY A 209 2.87 9.93 7.46
N ARG A 210 3.25 8.97 8.32
CA ARG A 210 4.45 8.14 8.16
C ARG A 210 4.15 6.76 7.58
N GLU A 211 5.07 6.29 6.75
CA GLU A 211 5.07 4.95 6.18
C GLU A 211 5.52 3.89 7.19
N LYS A 212 4.78 2.77 7.22
CA LYS A 212 5.02 1.62 8.09
C LYS A 212 4.69 0.32 7.36
N LEU A 213 5.11 -0.79 7.96
CA LEU A 213 4.80 -2.14 7.49
C LEU A 213 4.00 -2.89 8.53
N LEU A 214 2.95 -3.57 8.06
CA LEU A 214 2.24 -4.57 8.84
C LEU A 214 3.04 -5.87 8.87
N SER A 215 3.01 -6.58 9.99
CA SER A 215 3.44 -7.97 10.13
C SER A 215 2.70 -8.61 11.30
N ALA A 216 2.95 -9.89 11.59
CA ALA A 216 2.38 -10.54 12.76
C ALA A 216 3.14 -10.11 14.03
N ALA A 217 2.42 -9.95 15.14
CA ALA A 217 3.00 -9.45 16.40
C ALA A 217 4.10 -10.37 16.93
N HIS A 218 3.89 -11.69 16.88
CA HIS A 218 4.84 -12.67 17.40
C HIS A 218 6.19 -12.70 16.65
N CYS A 219 6.29 -11.97 15.54
CA CYS A 219 7.50 -11.85 14.74
C CYS A 219 8.54 -10.90 15.33
N ALA A 220 8.13 -10.06 16.28
CA ALA A 220 9.01 -9.25 17.12
C ALA A 220 8.58 -9.45 18.58
N LEU A 221 9.51 -9.87 19.43
CA LEU A 221 9.24 -10.28 20.79
C LEU A 221 8.84 -9.10 21.69
N ASN A 222 9.34 -7.89 21.43
CA ASN A 222 9.05 -6.69 22.21
C ASN A 222 8.85 -5.42 21.36
N ASP A 223 8.10 -4.45 21.88
CA ASP A 223 8.07 -3.08 21.33
C ASP A 223 9.47 -2.44 21.41
N GLY A 224 9.85 -1.69 20.38
CA GLY A 224 11.20 -1.13 20.24
C GLY A 224 12.25 -2.11 19.71
N GLU A 225 11.88 -3.38 19.47
CA GLU A 225 12.80 -4.36 18.87
C GLU A 225 13.16 -3.95 17.44
N GLN A 226 14.45 -4.00 17.15
CA GLN A 226 14.96 -3.81 15.79
C GLN A 226 14.57 -5.02 14.95
N VAL A 227 13.76 -4.78 13.94
CA VAL A 227 13.46 -5.75 12.91
C VAL A 227 14.62 -5.72 11.93
N VAL A 228 15.28 -6.87 11.78
CA VAL A 228 16.42 -7.04 10.87
C VAL A 228 16.14 -8.16 9.87
N LYS A 229 16.73 -8.08 8.69
CA LYS A 229 16.78 -9.11 7.66
C LYS A 229 18.14 -9.79 7.72
N GLU A 230 18.19 -11.11 7.72
CA GLU A 230 19.45 -11.84 7.53
C GLU A 230 19.84 -11.86 6.03
N ILE A 231 21.08 -11.47 5.71
CA ILE A 231 21.54 -11.29 4.31
C ILE A 231 22.24 -12.56 3.77
N ALA A 232 22.85 -13.38 4.63
CA ALA A 232 23.38 -14.72 4.31
C ALA A 232 23.80 -15.48 5.59
N PHE A 233 23.59 -16.80 5.65
CA PHE A 233 24.21 -17.66 6.66
C PHE A 233 25.76 -17.62 6.52
N GLY A 234 26.48 -17.24 7.59
CA GLY A 234 27.93 -17.45 7.72
C GLY A 234 28.88 -16.31 7.32
N THR A 235 28.41 -15.08 7.08
CA THR A 235 29.29 -13.92 6.79
C THR A 235 29.36 -12.89 7.94
N ALA A 236 30.49 -12.18 8.04
CA ALA A 236 30.90 -11.32 9.16
C ALA A 236 30.04 -10.05 9.42
N ASN A 237 29.01 -9.77 8.62
CA ASN A 237 27.99 -8.73 8.89
C ASN A 237 26.62 -9.22 8.38
N PRO A 238 25.83 -9.93 9.20
CA PRO A 238 24.74 -10.77 8.68
C PRO A 238 23.37 -10.07 8.62
N THR A 239 23.22 -8.81 9.02
CA THR A 239 21.90 -8.17 9.20
C THR A 239 21.73 -6.85 8.44
N MET A 240 20.65 -6.74 7.64
CA MET A 240 20.14 -5.48 7.11
C MET A 240 19.04 -4.99 8.05
N TYR A 241 19.14 -3.76 8.55
CA TYR A 241 18.08 -3.17 9.36
C TYR A 241 16.84 -2.90 8.49
N VAL A 242 15.70 -3.48 8.87
CA VAL A 242 14.39 -3.31 8.23
C VAL A 242 13.66 -2.12 8.85
N GLY A 243 13.71 -2.02 10.18
CA GLY A 243 12.92 -1.04 10.90
C GLY A 243 12.83 -1.32 12.39
N THR A 244 12.00 -0.57 13.10
CA THR A 244 11.69 -0.82 14.52
C THR A 244 10.21 -1.12 14.67
N LEU A 245 9.87 -2.15 15.45
CA LEU A 245 8.49 -2.39 15.85
C LEU A 245 8.04 -1.27 16.80
N GLU A 246 7.08 -0.44 16.37
CA GLU A 246 6.61 0.70 17.15
C GLU A 246 5.32 0.38 17.92
N GLN A 247 4.45 -0.45 17.35
CA GLN A 247 3.17 -0.81 17.96
C GLN A 247 2.86 -2.28 17.73
N ARG A 248 2.36 -2.95 18.76
CA ARG A 248 1.99 -4.36 18.72
C ARG A 248 0.64 -4.61 19.38
N SER A 249 -0.12 -5.51 18.79
CA SER A 249 -1.29 -6.11 19.41
C SER A 249 -1.10 -7.61 19.56
N VAL A 250 -0.88 -8.07 20.80
CA VAL A 250 -0.80 -9.52 21.09
C VAL A 250 -2.13 -10.21 20.84
N ALA A 251 -3.24 -9.57 21.22
CA ALA A 251 -4.57 -10.18 21.09
C ALA A 251 -4.98 -10.39 19.63
N ARG A 252 -4.54 -9.53 18.72
CA ARG A 252 -4.83 -9.61 17.29
C ARG A 252 -3.67 -10.20 16.48
N ASP A 253 -2.57 -10.51 17.15
CA ASP A 253 -1.30 -10.96 16.56
C ASP A 253 -0.86 -10.13 15.33
N VAL A 254 -0.90 -8.80 15.46
CA VAL A 254 -0.45 -7.85 14.42
C VAL A 254 0.51 -6.81 15.01
N GLY A 255 1.42 -6.29 14.18
CA GLY A 255 2.38 -5.28 14.56
C GLY A 255 2.69 -4.29 13.43
N LEU A 256 3.09 -3.08 13.81
CA LEU A 256 3.53 -2.01 12.93
C LEU A 256 5.02 -1.76 13.08
N ILE A 257 5.73 -1.87 11.96
CA ILE A 257 7.17 -1.67 11.86
C ILE A 257 7.40 -0.35 11.13
N HIS A 258 8.14 0.57 11.76
CA HIS A 258 8.62 1.76 11.06
C HIS A 258 9.84 1.38 10.23
N ALA A 259 9.65 1.42 8.92
CA ALA A 259 10.57 1.01 7.88
C ALA A 259 11.63 2.08 7.56
N ASN A 260 12.89 1.91 7.98
CA ASN A 260 13.96 2.85 7.61
C ASN A 260 14.37 2.60 6.15
N GLY A 261 13.97 3.50 5.24
CA GLY A 261 14.19 3.38 3.79
C GLY A 261 12.91 3.22 2.96
N GLY A 262 11.74 3.44 3.56
CA GLY A 262 10.44 3.44 2.89
C GLY A 262 9.82 2.06 2.70
N SER A 263 8.50 2.02 2.66
CA SER A 263 7.70 0.83 2.38
C SER A 263 7.18 0.92 0.94
N LYS A 264 7.56 0.00 0.05
CA LYS A 264 7.11 0.07 -1.35
C LYS A 264 5.67 -0.43 -1.38
N GLY A 265 4.65 0.43 -1.45
CA GLY A 265 3.23 0.04 -1.27
C GLY A 265 2.60 -0.89 -2.30
N GLY A 266 3.04 -2.13 -2.24
CA GLY A 266 2.56 -3.27 -2.98
C GLY A 266 2.76 -4.51 -2.14
N MET A 267 2.94 -5.66 -2.79
CA MET A 267 3.27 -6.91 -2.15
C MET A 267 4.16 -7.78 -3.03
N TRP A 268 5.07 -8.55 -2.43
CA TRP A 268 5.84 -9.57 -3.14
C TRP A 268 5.00 -10.82 -3.40
N ASP A 269 4.97 -11.29 -4.66
CA ASP A 269 4.08 -12.36 -5.14
C ASP A 269 4.85 -13.55 -5.75
N GLY A 270 6.09 -13.81 -5.32
CA GLY A 270 6.81 -14.99 -5.79
C GLY A 270 7.65 -15.72 -4.75
N PRO A 271 8.14 -16.93 -5.10
CA PRO A 271 8.90 -17.81 -4.19
C PRO A 271 10.30 -17.27 -3.86
N TYR A 272 11.06 -18.00 -3.04
CA TYR A 272 12.42 -17.78 -2.47
C TYR A 272 13.51 -17.07 -3.33
N LEU A 273 13.30 -16.87 -4.63
CA LEU A 273 14.23 -16.17 -5.56
C LEU A 273 13.55 -15.11 -6.43
N SER A 274 12.29 -14.81 -6.16
CA SER A 274 11.48 -13.94 -6.99
C SER A 274 11.70 -12.47 -6.66
N THR A 275 11.82 -11.66 -7.70
CA THR A 275 11.71 -10.19 -7.63
C THR A 275 10.33 -9.70 -8.05
N GLN A 276 9.39 -10.62 -8.28
CA GLN A 276 8.03 -10.28 -8.70
C GLN A 276 7.31 -9.53 -7.58
N TYR A 277 6.62 -8.48 -7.99
CA TYR A 277 5.96 -7.52 -7.14
C TYR A 277 4.61 -7.17 -7.75
N LYS A 278 3.57 -7.11 -6.92
CA LYS A 278 2.25 -6.63 -7.29
C LYS A 278 1.93 -5.34 -6.56
N ILE A 279 1.24 -4.45 -7.24
CA ILE A 279 0.75 -3.20 -6.69
C ILE A 279 -0.49 -3.48 -5.82
N VAL A 280 -0.54 -2.93 -4.61
CA VAL A 280 -1.75 -3.01 -3.78
C VAL A 280 -2.67 -1.87 -4.21
N SER A 281 -3.81 -2.20 -4.80
CA SER A 281 -4.76 -1.21 -5.33
C SER A 281 -5.81 -0.78 -4.31
N GLY A 282 -5.93 -1.52 -3.21
CA GLY A 282 -6.91 -1.27 -2.16
C GLY A 282 -6.90 -2.32 -1.06
N ALA A 283 -7.78 -2.13 -0.09
CA ALA A 283 -8.05 -3.07 0.99
C ALA A 283 -9.57 -3.21 1.15
N THR A 284 -10.05 -4.42 1.41
CA THR A 284 -11.48 -4.68 1.68
C THR A 284 -11.61 -5.68 2.83
N PRO A 285 -12.73 -5.65 3.58
CA PRO A 285 -12.92 -6.60 4.66
C PRO A 285 -13.11 -8.02 4.10
N SER A 286 -12.76 -9.00 4.91
CA SER A 286 -12.97 -10.41 4.61
C SER A 286 -14.43 -10.78 4.78
N VAL A 287 -14.97 -11.48 3.78
CA VAL A 287 -16.36 -11.92 3.75
C VAL A 287 -16.38 -13.44 3.65
N GLU A 288 -17.23 -14.08 4.45
CA GLU A 288 -17.37 -15.54 4.39
C GLU A 288 -17.79 -15.99 2.98
N GLY A 289 -17.18 -17.06 2.48
CA GLY A 289 -17.38 -17.58 1.12
C GLY A 289 -16.46 -16.96 0.07
N ASN A 290 -15.78 -15.84 0.35
CA ASN A 290 -14.81 -15.25 -0.59
C ASN A 290 -13.64 -16.20 -0.84
N TRP A 291 -13.13 -16.15 -2.07
CA TRP A 291 -11.89 -16.77 -2.49
C TRP A 291 -10.71 -15.84 -2.24
N LEU A 292 -9.55 -16.41 -1.93
CA LEU A 292 -8.35 -15.69 -1.50
C LEU A 292 -7.08 -16.38 -1.98
N CYS A 293 -6.00 -15.61 -1.91
CA CYS A 293 -4.62 -16.10 -1.96
C CYS A 293 -3.84 -15.63 -0.74
N THR A 294 -2.79 -16.37 -0.41
CA THR A 294 -1.74 -15.99 0.52
C THR A 294 -0.42 -15.86 -0.24
N SER A 295 0.47 -15.03 0.26
CA SER A 295 1.86 -15.02 -0.20
C SER A 295 2.73 -15.09 1.03
N GLY A 296 3.51 -16.14 1.11
CA GLY A 296 4.57 -16.28 2.08
C GLY A 296 5.87 -16.37 1.33
N ALA A 297 6.82 -15.51 1.64
CA ALA A 297 8.16 -15.96 1.97
C ALA A 297 8.72 -17.25 1.35
N VAL A 298 8.30 -18.40 1.88
CA VAL A 298 8.80 -19.73 1.53
C VAL A 298 7.79 -20.45 0.64
N SER A 299 6.48 -20.28 0.90
CA SER A 299 5.42 -20.88 0.09
C SER A 299 5.20 -20.24 -1.28
N GLY A 300 5.70 -19.03 -1.50
CA GLY A 300 5.27 -18.18 -2.61
C GLY A 300 3.76 -17.91 -2.53
N VAL A 301 3.14 -17.70 -3.69
CA VAL A 301 1.70 -17.48 -3.79
C VAL A 301 0.94 -18.80 -3.75
N LEU A 302 0.05 -18.93 -2.77
CA LEU A 302 -0.91 -20.04 -2.66
C LEU A 302 -2.31 -19.47 -2.80
N CYS A 303 -3.03 -19.87 -3.84
CA CYS A 303 -4.40 -19.41 -4.08
C CYS A 303 -5.43 -20.47 -3.70
N GLY A 304 -6.71 -20.16 -3.92
CA GLY A 304 -7.82 -21.11 -3.86
C GLY A 304 -8.27 -21.44 -2.44
N LEU A 305 -7.91 -20.59 -1.49
CA LEU A 305 -8.46 -20.64 -0.15
C LEU A 305 -9.84 -20.00 -0.17
N ARG A 306 -10.74 -20.52 0.67
CA ARG A 306 -12.07 -19.96 0.89
C ARG A 306 -12.21 -19.51 2.33
N VAL A 307 -12.72 -18.30 2.55
CA VAL A 307 -13.07 -17.85 3.91
C VAL A 307 -14.20 -18.72 4.43
N THR A 308 -13.95 -19.46 5.51
CA THR A 308 -14.96 -20.34 6.12
C THR A 308 -15.53 -19.79 7.41
N GLN A 309 -14.81 -18.93 8.13
CA GLN A 309 -15.32 -18.23 9.30
C GLN A 309 -14.69 -16.84 9.43
N ILE A 310 -15.49 -15.89 9.89
CA ILE A 310 -15.07 -14.54 10.29
C ILE A 310 -15.29 -14.40 11.80
N LEU A 311 -14.52 -13.53 12.46
CA LEU A 311 -14.54 -13.37 13.92
C LEU A 311 -14.27 -14.68 14.66
N ALA A 312 -13.42 -15.54 14.11
CA ALA A 312 -12.93 -16.73 14.78
C ALA A 312 -11.89 -16.34 15.84
N SER A 313 -11.71 -17.19 16.83
CA SER A 313 -10.56 -17.16 17.74
C SER A 313 -9.63 -18.33 17.44
N ASN A 314 -8.34 -18.13 17.67
CA ASN A 314 -7.38 -19.22 17.75
C ASN A 314 -6.66 -19.09 19.09
N GLY A 315 -7.00 -19.95 20.04
CA GLY A 315 -6.66 -19.75 21.45
C GLY A 315 -7.06 -18.35 21.92
N PRO A 316 -6.13 -17.55 22.50
CA PRO A 316 -6.42 -16.20 22.97
C PRO A 316 -6.50 -15.15 21.85
N TYR A 317 -6.12 -15.49 20.61
CA TYR A 317 -6.07 -14.54 19.51
C TYR A 317 -7.46 -14.30 18.94
N PHE A 318 -7.90 -13.04 18.91
CA PHE A 318 -9.21 -12.61 18.42
C PHE A 318 -9.23 -11.10 18.13
N PRO A 319 -9.96 -10.64 17.10
CA PRO A 319 -10.70 -11.42 16.11
C PRO A 319 -9.83 -11.85 14.93
N LEU A 320 -10.03 -13.08 14.47
CA LEU A 320 -9.36 -13.66 13.31
C LEU A 320 -10.35 -14.06 12.23
N VAL A 321 -9.81 -14.35 11.06
CA VAL A 321 -10.52 -14.96 9.94
C VAL A 321 -9.89 -16.32 9.67
N ARG A 322 -10.73 -17.33 9.46
CA ARG A 322 -10.31 -18.68 9.07
C ARG A 322 -10.57 -18.91 7.60
N ALA A 323 -9.57 -19.43 6.89
CA ALA A 323 -9.72 -19.86 5.51
C ALA A 323 -9.17 -21.27 5.30
N ASP A 324 -9.84 -22.01 4.41
CA ASP A 324 -9.54 -23.40 4.11
C ASP A 324 -9.21 -23.57 2.63
N GLN A 325 -8.18 -24.35 2.31
CA GLN A 325 -7.88 -24.74 0.94
C GLN A 325 -8.91 -25.77 0.45
N VAL A 326 -9.60 -25.44 -0.64
CA VAL A 326 -10.73 -26.21 -1.18
C VAL A 326 -10.35 -27.60 -1.70
N ASN A 327 -9.11 -27.81 -2.17
CA ASN A 327 -8.62 -29.11 -2.63
C ASN A 327 -7.74 -29.85 -1.60
N GLY A 328 -7.66 -29.35 -0.36
CA GLY A 328 -6.83 -29.94 0.68
C GLY A 328 -5.32 -29.83 0.46
N LEU A 329 -4.86 -29.03 -0.51
CA LEU A 329 -3.45 -28.67 -0.65
C LEU A 329 -3.03 -27.64 0.42
N THR A 330 -1.77 -27.22 0.36
CA THR A 330 -1.22 -26.20 1.24
C THR A 330 -1.96 -24.86 1.08
N GLY A 331 -2.44 -24.32 2.20
CA GLY A 331 -2.92 -22.93 2.30
C GLY A 331 -1.86 -21.97 2.89
N GLY A 332 -0.92 -22.52 3.65
CA GLY A 332 0.25 -21.83 4.20
C GLY A 332 1.04 -22.76 5.13
N GLY A 333 2.18 -22.32 5.62
CA GLY A 333 2.99 -23.09 6.57
C GLY A 333 4.19 -22.34 7.10
N GLU A 334 5.23 -23.07 7.49
CA GLU A 334 6.24 -22.44 8.31
C GLU A 334 7.05 -21.33 7.62
N GLY A 335 6.99 -20.12 8.17
CA GLY A 335 7.66 -18.94 7.64
C GLY A 335 6.74 -17.95 6.96
N ASP A 336 5.45 -18.28 6.79
CA ASP A 336 4.49 -17.39 6.13
C ASP A 336 3.82 -16.39 7.10
N SER A 337 4.07 -16.52 8.42
CA SER A 337 3.63 -15.58 9.48
C SER A 337 4.01 -14.14 9.14
N GLY A 338 3.03 -13.24 9.27
CA GLY A 338 3.12 -11.84 8.90
C GLY A 338 2.95 -11.54 7.40
N GLY A 339 2.83 -12.56 6.54
CA GLY A 339 2.69 -12.40 5.09
C GLY A 339 1.30 -11.92 4.67
N PRO A 340 1.16 -11.37 3.45
CA PRO A 340 -0.11 -10.87 2.95
C PRO A 340 -1.12 -11.98 2.60
N VAL A 341 -2.39 -11.73 2.93
CA VAL A 341 -3.58 -12.41 2.41
C VAL A 341 -4.33 -11.42 1.52
N PHE A 342 -4.68 -11.82 0.30
CA PHE A 342 -5.13 -10.90 -0.74
C PHE A 342 -6.09 -11.55 -1.76
N GLU A 343 -6.79 -10.71 -2.50
CA GLU A 343 -7.52 -11.08 -3.72
C GLU A 343 -6.72 -10.68 -4.97
N LEU A 344 -6.92 -11.45 -6.05
CA LEU A 344 -6.32 -11.22 -7.36
C LEU A 344 -7.40 -10.86 -8.39
N PRO A 345 -8.00 -9.65 -8.34
CA PRO A 345 -9.06 -9.25 -9.26
C PRO A 345 -8.65 -9.37 -10.73
N ASN A 346 -7.35 -9.22 -11.02
CA ASN A 346 -6.80 -9.51 -12.33
C ASN A 346 -5.44 -10.22 -12.18
N PRO A 347 -5.36 -11.55 -12.43
CA PRO A 347 -4.12 -12.31 -12.31
C PRO A 347 -2.99 -11.79 -13.20
N ASP A 348 -3.35 -11.14 -14.32
CA ASP A 348 -2.44 -10.73 -15.37
C ASP A 348 -2.01 -9.25 -15.27
N ASN A 349 -2.74 -8.40 -14.52
CA ASN A 349 -2.52 -6.95 -14.47
C ASN A 349 -1.67 -6.45 -13.29
N GLY A 350 -1.06 -7.36 -12.52
CA GLY A 350 -0.10 -6.98 -11.49
C GLY A 350 -0.67 -6.25 -10.26
N THR A 351 -1.99 -6.16 -10.07
CA THR A 351 -2.61 -5.52 -8.90
C THR A 351 -3.30 -6.51 -7.95
N VAL A 352 -3.29 -6.22 -6.65
CA VAL A 352 -4.01 -6.99 -5.62
C VAL A 352 -4.94 -6.11 -4.79
N ILE A 353 -5.87 -6.76 -4.07
CA ILE A 353 -6.63 -6.14 -2.99
C ILE A 353 -6.23 -6.82 -1.68
N ALA A 354 -5.77 -6.05 -0.70
CA ALA A 354 -5.40 -6.55 0.62
C ALA A 354 -6.63 -7.06 1.38
N LYS A 355 -6.48 -8.20 2.08
CA LYS A 355 -7.53 -8.84 2.87
C LYS A 355 -7.09 -9.14 4.30
N GLY A 356 -5.81 -9.44 4.53
CA GLY A 356 -5.33 -9.68 5.89
C GLY A 356 -3.85 -10.03 6.05
N ILE A 357 -3.47 -10.26 7.29
CA ILE A 357 -2.10 -10.61 7.70
C ILE A 357 -2.09 -12.04 8.22
N PHE A 358 -1.37 -12.93 7.54
CA PHE A 358 -1.27 -14.35 7.89
C PHE A 358 -0.65 -14.53 9.27
N GLN A 359 -1.23 -15.39 10.10
CA GLN A 359 -0.72 -15.65 11.45
C GLN A 359 -0.15 -17.06 11.59
N GLY A 360 -0.91 -18.07 11.15
CA GLY A 360 -0.52 -19.46 11.31
C GLY A 360 -1.52 -20.45 10.74
N GLY A 361 -1.13 -21.73 10.75
CA GLY A 361 -1.92 -22.86 10.27
C GLY A 361 -2.44 -23.76 11.39
N ASP A 362 -3.38 -24.64 11.05
CA ASP A 362 -3.94 -25.64 11.96
C ASP A 362 -3.24 -27.00 11.82
N ARG A 363 -2.72 -27.54 12.93
CA ARG A 363 -1.98 -28.81 12.95
C ARG A 363 -2.83 -30.03 12.65
N ASP A 364 -4.12 -29.99 12.97
CA ASP A 364 -5.02 -31.11 12.66
C ASP A 364 -5.36 -31.15 11.15
N TYR A 365 -4.94 -30.13 10.40
CA TYR A 365 -5.10 -30.00 8.95
C TYR A 365 -3.74 -30.01 8.23
N ALA A 366 -2.76 -30.69 8.82
CA ALA A 366 -1.42 -30.79 8.28
C ALA A 366 -1.40 -31.46 6.91
N VAL A 367 -0.64 -30.89 5.98
CA VAL A 367 -0.50 -31.35 4.59
C VAL A 367 0.95 -31.23 4.14
N ALA A 368 1.29 -31.90 3.03
CA ALA A 368 2.58 -31.68 2.38
C ALA A 368 2.73 -30.22 1.96
N CYS A 369 3.93 -29.67 2.07
CA CYS A 369 4.26 -28.34 1.59
C CYS A 369 4.49 -28.37 0.07
N ALA A 370 3.65 -27.69 -0.70
CA ALA A 370 3.82 -27.56 -2.15
C ALA A 370 5.18 -26.89 -2.49
N GLY A 371 5.89 -27.43 -3.48
CA GLY A 371 7.03 -26.78 -4.14
C GLY A 371 8.38 -26.69 -3.39
N GLN A 372 8.65 -27.43 -2.29
CA GLN A 372 9.82 -27.18 -1.42
C GLN A 372 10.59 -28.42 -0.93
N VAL A 373 11.87 -28.23 -0.56
CA VAL A 373 12.91 -29.27 -0.29
C VAL A 373 13.31 -29.39 1.20
N LEU A 374 12.84 -28.51 2.09
CA LEU A 374 13.18 -28.53 3.52
C LEU A 374 12.03 -29.09 4.40
N PRO A 375 12.33 -29.77 5.51
CA PRO A 375 11.31 -30.22 6.46
C PRO A 375 10.68 -29.01 7.16
N ARG A 376 9.39 -28.79 6.91
CA ARG A 376 8.56 -27.79 7.60
C ARG A 376 7.10 -28.25 7.70
N GLU A 377 6.38 -27.77 8.71
CA GLU A 377 4.94 -27.99 8.86
C GLU A 377 4.10 -27.06 7.93
N CYS A 378 3.10 -27.64 7.25
CA CYS A 378 2.16 -26.90 6.40
C CYS A 378 0.73 -27.32 6.73
N SER A 379 -0.22 -26.41 6.51
CA SER A 379 -1.63 -26.67 6.76
C SER A 379 -2.49 -26.26 5.58
N SER A 380 -3.57 -27.02 5.37
CA SER A 380 -4.66 -26.65 4.45
C SER A 380 -5.63 -25.63 5.08
N ARG A 381 -5.57 -25.42 6.40
CA ARG A 381 -6.38 -24.46 7.16
C ARG A 381 -5.51 -23.39 7.77
N ILE A 382 -5.88 -22.14 7.58
CA ILE A 382 -5.10 -20.98 8.02
C ILE A 382 -5.94 -20.00 8.83
N TYR A 383 -5.26 -19.20 9.64
CA TYR A 383 -5.82 -18.08 10.36
C TYR A 383 -5.04 -16.80 10.02
N TYR A 384 -5.76 -15.70 9.90
CA TYR A 384 -5.19 -14.39 9.61
C TYR A 384 -6.00 -13.26 10.26
N ALA A 385 -5.36 -12.13 10.52
CA ALA A 385 -6.04 -10.90 10.96
C ALA A 385 -6.64 -10.18 9.75
N ASP A 386 -7.90 -9.76 9.85
CA ASP A 386 -8.55 -8.95 8.81
C ASP A 386 -7.85 -7.60 8.64
N VAL A 387 -7.61 -7.19 7.40
CA VAL A 387 -6.86 -5.96 7.12
C VAL A 387 -7.63 -4.70 7.54
N ILE A 388 -8.95 -4.65 7.35
CA ILE A 388 -9.75 -3.47 7.70
C ILE A 388 -9.82 -3.34 9.22
N ASP A 389 -10.12 -4.44 9.93
CA ASP A 389 -10.11 -4.43 11.40
C ASP A 389 -8.74 -4.02 11.96
N THR A 390 -7.65 -4.39 11.28
CA THR A 390 -6.28 -4.05 11.66
C THR A 390 -5.98 -2.57 11.42
N LEU A 391 -6.36 -2.04 10.26
CA LEU A 391 -6.18 -0.63 9.89
C LEU A 391 -6.98 0.28 10.83
N ASP A 392 -8.24 -0.04 11.09
CA ASP A 392 -9.10 0.70 12.02
C ASP A 392 -8.54 0.69 13.44
N PHE A 393 -8.04 -0.47 13.91
CA PHE A 393 -7.44 -0.59 15.24
C PHE A 393 -6.23 0.35 15.41
N TYR A 394 -5.41 0.49 14.38
CA TYR A 394 -4.23 1.35 14.42
C TYR A 394 -4.48 2.79 13.98
N GLY A 395 -5.66 3.12 13.43
CA GLY A 395 -5.87 4.40 12.75
C GLY A 395 -4.90 4.59 11.59
N ALA A 396 -4.67 3.53 10.82
CA ALA A 396 -3.78 3.50 9.66
C ALA A 396 -4.58 3.32 8.36
N SER A 397 -3.96 3.63 7.22
CA SER A 397 -4.54 3.38 5.89
C SER A 397 -3.60 2.53 5.05
N ILE A 398 -4.14 1.65 4.21
CA ILE A 398 -3.35 0.90 3.23
C ILE A 398 -2.69 1.86 2.24
N CYS A 399 -1.42 1.62 1.89
CA CYS A 399 -0.83 2.29 0.74
C CYS A 399 -1.43 1.73 -0.56
N LYS A 400 -2.08 2.58 -1.36
CA LYS A 400 -2.70 2.20 -2.64
C LYS A 400 -1.87 2.71 -3.80
N ASN A 401 -1.68 1.87 -4.81
CA ASN A 401 -0.99 2.21 -6.05
C ASN A 401 0.47 2.66 -5.83
N LEU A 402 1.23 1.84 -5.09
CA LEU A 402 2.50 2.18 -4.44
C LEU A 402 2.23 3.03 -3.19
N CYS A 403 3.03 2.92 -2.13
CA CYS A 403 3.00 3.97 -1.12
C CYS A 403 3.55 5.13 -1.91
N PRO A 404 2.80 6.23 -2.04
CA PRO A 404 3.46 7.43 -2.44
C PRO A 404 4.46 7.66 -1.31
N SER A 405 5.72 7.27 -1.53
CA SER A 405 6.83 8.01 -0.94
C SER A 405 6.41 9.43 -1.17
N ASN A 406 6.23 10.21 -0.09
CA ASN A 406 5.88 11.61 -0.24
C ASN A 406 6.83 12.12 -1.33
N ARG A 407 6.32 12.41 -2.53
CA ARG A 407 7.23 12.55 -3.68
C ARG A 407 8.15 13.76 -3.48
N THR A 408 7.77 14.63 -2.54
CA THR A 408 8.48 15.76 -1.95
C THR A 408 9.55 15.39 -0.93
N ASP A 409 9.56 14.18 -0.38
CA ASP A 409 10.47 13.73 0.67
C ASP A 409 11.82 13.30 0.08
N LEU A 410 12.67 14.27 -0.23
CA LEU A 410 14.05 14.03 -0.64
C LEU A 410 14.89 13.48 0.53
N SER A 411 14.40 13.63 1.76
CA SER A 411 15.12 13.34 2.99
C SER A 411 14.81 12.02 3.66
N GLY A 412 13.79 11.30 3.18
CA GLY A 412 13.32 10.01 3.68
C GLY A 412 12.64 10.07 5.06
N ASP A 413 12.20 11.24 5.52
CA ASP A 413 11.59 11.41 6.84
C ASP A 413 10.04 11.36 6.86
N GLY A 414 9.45 11.11 5.70
CA GLY A 414 8.02 11.01 5.46
C GLY A 414 7.31 12.36 5.31
N LEU A 415 8.03 13.49 5.28
CA LEU A 415 7.47 14.82 5.13
C LEU A 415 7.88 15.44 3.80
N GLY A 416 7.06 16.37 3.28
CA GLY A 416 7.42 17.03 2.04
C GLY A 416 8.52 18.06 2.20
N ASP A 417 9.57 17.94 1.40
CA ASP A 417 10.71 18.85 1.39
C ASP A 417 10.66 19.85 0.24
N LEU A 418 11.44 20.92 0.42
CA LEU A 418 11.66 21.96 -0.55
C LEU A 418 13.13 22.03 -0.93
N THR A 419 13.43 21.95 -2.23
CA THR A 419 14.76 22.23 -2.76
C THR A 419 14.81 23.60 -3.43
N PHE A 420 15.86 24.36 -3.18
CA PHE A 420 16.01 25.70 -3.75
C PHE A 420 17.48 26.08 -3.97
N ARG A 421 17.71 27.00 -4.92
CA ARG A 421 19.03 27.56 -5.20
C ARG A 421 19.12 29.00 -4.72
N LEU A 422 20.26 29.35 -4.12
CA LEU A 422 20.59 30.74 -3.82
C LEU A 422 21.35 31.37 -5.00
N ALA A 423 20.87 32.50 -5.49
CA ALA A 423 21.44 33.22 -6.61
C ALA A 423 22.89 33.71 -6.35
N SER A 424 23.20 34.05 -5.09
CA SER A 424 24.50 34.58 -4.71
C SER A 424 25.61 33.53 -4.70
N THR A 425 25.28 32.28 -4.35
CA THR A 425 26.26 31.19 -4.22
C THR A 425 26.16 30.16 -5.33
N GLN A 426 25.01 30.10 -6.02
CA GLN A 426 24.69 29.05 -6.98
C GLN A 426 24.75 27.65 -6.36
N ASN A 427 24.55 27.56 -5.03
CA ASN A 427 24.46 26.31 -4.30
C ASN A 427 23.00 25.91 -4.12
N LEU A 428 22.76 24.60 -4.09
CA LEU A 428 21.46 23.99 -3.89
C LEU A 428 21.28 23.65 -2.40
N TYR A 429 20.10 23.92 -1.87
CA TYR A 429 19.72 23.72 -0.49
C TYR A 429 18.42 22.94 -0.39
N LEU A 430 18.31 22.15 0.68
CA LEU A 430 17.11 21.48 1.13
C LEU A 430 16.57 22.18 2.37
N ASN A 431 15.28 22.47 2.37
CA ASN A 431 14.52 22.75 3.57
C ASN A 431 13.56 21.57 3.79
N LYS A 432 13.72 20.88 4.91
CA LYS A 432 12.81 19.79 5.27
C LYS A 432 11.49 20.34 5.76
N GLY A 433 10.36 19.82 5.27
CA GLY A 433 9.05 20.26 5.75
C GLY A 433 8.84 19.96 7.23
N ASN A 434 7.94 20.70 7.86
CA ASN A 434 7.57 20.47 9.26
C ASN A 434 6.35 19.55 9.44
N GLY A 435 5.73 19.12 8.34
CA GLY A 435 4.56 18.23 8.33
C GLY A 435 3.23 18.86 8.77
N ASN A 436 3.20 20.16 9.05
CA ASN A 436 2.02 20.93 9.47
C ASN A 436 1.72 22.09 8.50
N GLY A 437 2.13 21.98 7.23
CA GLY A 437 1.92 23.05 6.26
C GLY A 437 2.95 24.15 6.32
N GLY A 438 4.17 23.86 6.77
CA GLY A 438 5.25 24.85 6.82
C GLY A 438 6.64 24.28 6.58
N LEU A 439 7.59 25.20 6.48
CA LEU A 439 8.99 24.92 6.27
C LEU A 439 9.68 24.61 7.61
N GLY A 440 10.73 23.79 7.57
CA GLY A 440 11.61 23.53 8.70
C GLY A 440 12.50 24.72 9.01
N TYR A 441 13.13 24.68 10.19
CA TYR A 441 13.99 25.77 10.68
C TYR A 441 15.41 25.74 10.08
N VAL A 442 15.78 24.67 9.39
CA VAL A 442 17.15 24.45 8.90
C VAL A 442 17.15 24.31 7.38
N ASN A 443 17.96 25.14 6.73
CA ASN A 443 18.31 25.01 5.32
C ASN A 443 19.67 24.29 5.22
N THR A 444 19.67 23.07 4.71
CA THR A 444 20.87 22.26 4.54
C THR A 444 21.41 22.44 3.13
N GLN A 445 22.69 22.75 2.98
CA GLN A 445 23.32 22.76 1.66
C GLN A 445 23.48 21.33 1.15
N ILE A 446 22.87 21.02 -0.01
CA ILE A 446 22.84 19.67 -0.60
C ILE A 446 23.62 19.58 -1.91
N GLY A 447 24.16 20.69 -2.40
CA GLY A 447 24.98 20.68 -3.60
C GLY A 447 25.68 21.99 -3.90
N ASN A 448 26.81 21.88 -4.58
CA ASN A 448 27.62 22.99 -5.07
C ASN A 448 27.62 22.93 -6.61
N GLY A 449 27.93 24.04 -7.28
CA GLY A 449 28.15 24.00 -8.73
C GLY A 449 26.87 23.98 -9.58
N TRP A 450 25.77 24.53 -9.06
CA TRP A 450 24.46 24.55 -9.74
C TRP A 450 24.25 25.82 -10.59
N GLN A 451 25.33 26.49 -11.02
CA GLN A 451 25.24 27.70 -11.85
C GLN A 451 24.69 27.44 -13.26
N ASP A 452 24.95 26.26 -13.82
CA ASP A 452 24.47 25.86 -15.14
C ASP A 452 23.17 25.06 -15.00
N THR A 453 22.15 25.69 -14.41
CA THR A 453 20.85 25.04 -14.13
C THR A 453 19.72 26.03 -14.37
N GLN A 454 18.69 25.56 -15.06
CA GLN A 454 17.45 26.25 -15.35
C GLN A 454 16.31 25.23 -15.42
N LEU A 455 15.05 25.66 -15.25
CA LEU A 455 13.87 24.77 -15.34
C LEU A 455 13.98 23.55 -14.42
N LEU A 456 14.30 23.79 -13.14
CA LEU A 456 14.41 22.73 -12.14
C LEU A 456 13.01 22.25 -11.73
N ILE A 457 12.79 20.95 -11.81
CA ILE A 457 11.56 20.27 -11.37
C ILE A 457 11.93 19.03 -10.55
N ALA A 458 10.96 18.54 -9.77
CA ALA A 458 11.08 17.32 -8.98
C ALA A 458 9.90 16.38 -9.35
N PRO A 459 10.08 15.47 -10.33
CA PRO A 459 9.01 14.59 -10.81
C PRO A 459 8.66 13.41 -9.88
N GLY A 460 9.37 13.25 -8.76
CA GLY A 460 9.32 12.05 -7.90
C GLY A 460 10.35 11.01 -8.34
N ASP A 461 10.04 9.72 -8.17
CA ASP A 461 10.91 8.59 -8.56
C ASP A 461 10.94 8.37 -10.08
N PHE A 462 11.68 9.21 -10.79
CA PHE A 462 11.84 9.15 -12.25
C PHE A 462 12.73 7.98 -12.67
N SER A 463 13.61 7.52 -11.77
CA SER A 463 14.58 6.45 -11.97
C SER A 463 14.08 5.05 -11.61
N GLY A 464 12.96 4.93 -10.90
CA GLY A 464 12.35 3.67 -10.45
C GLY A 464 13.09 3.02 -9.27
N ASP A 465 13.99 3.73 -8.61
CA ASP A 465 14.77 3.19 -7.49
C ASP A 465 14.00 3.23 -6.16
N GLY A 466 12.93 4.01 -6.11
CA GLY A 466 12.06 4.26 -4.95
C GLY A 466 12.37 5.55 -4.22
N LEU A 467 13.23 6.42 -4.77
CA LEU A 467 13.66 7.68 -4.17
C LEU A 467 13.32 8.84 -5.11
N ASN A 468 13.17 10.04 -4.53
CA ASN A 468 12.79 11.21 -5.32
C ASN A 468 13.98 11.81 -6.06
N ASP A 469 13.78 12.11 -7.34
CA ASP A 469 14.79 12.63 -8.25
C ASP A 469 14.56 14.09 -8.62
N LEU A 470 15.59 14.75 -9.13
CA LEU A 470 15.49 16.09 -9.73
C LEU A 470 15.80 16.04 -11.21
N VAL A 471 15.03 16.81 -11.99
CA VAL A 471 15.25 17.01 -13.42
C VAL A 471 15.41 18.50 -13.71
N PHE A 472 16.38 18.85 -14.55
CA PHE A 472 16.70 20.24 -14.86
C PHE A 472 17.36 20.38 -16.24
N ARG A 473 17.28 21.58 -16.82
CA ARG A 473 17.99 21.90 -18.06
C ARG A 473 19.31 22.61 -17.76
N LYS A 474 20.36 22.28 -18.52
CA LYS A 474 21.61 23.05 -18.54
C LYS A 474 21.59 24.09 -19.66
N PRO A 475 21.65 25.40 -19.36
CA PRO A 475 21.76 26.44 -20.37
C PRO A 475 22.98 26.31 -21.30
N SER A 476 24.09 25.74 -20.85
CA SER A 476 25.31 25.64 -21.66
C SER A 476 25.16 24.79 -22.94
N ASN A 477 24.30 23.77 -22.91
CA ASN A 477 24.10 22.84 -24.02
C ASN A 477 22.64 22.54 -24.35
N MET A 478 21.69 23.15 -23.64
CA MET A 478 20.25 22.92 -23.77
C MET A 478 19.84 21.44 -23.63
N GLY A 479 20.63 20.65 -22.90
CA GLY A 479 20.32 19.27 -22.54
C GLY A 479 19.49 19.20 -21.26
N LEU A 480 18.63 18.19 -21.17
CA LEU A 480 17.94 17.85 -19.92
C LEU A 480 18.77 16.84 -19.13
N TYR A 481 18.91 17.09 -17.84
CA TYR A 481 19.70 16.32 -16.91
C TYR A 481 18.84 15.86 -15.75
N MET A 482 19.21 14.73 -15.18
CA MET A 482 18.65 14.16 -13.96
C MET A 482 19.76 14.01 -12.92
N ILE A 483 19.41 14.15 -11.65
CA ILE A 483 20.23 13.65 -10.54
C ILE A 483 19.35 12.81 -9.62
N THR A 484 19.85 11.64 -9.24
CA THR A 484 19.09 10.69 -8.44
C THR A 484 19.24 10.97 -6.96
N GLY A 485 18.13 10.94 -6.23
CA GLY A 485 18.11 11.14 -4.78
C GLY A 485 18.82 10.00 -4.03
N ASN A 486 19.14 10.24 -2.76
CA ASN A 486 19.62 9.21 -1.84
C ASN A 486 18.68 8.90 -0.67
N GLY A 487 17.50 9.55 -0.63
CA GLY A 487 16.53 9.40 0.46
C GLY A 487 17.04 9.88 1.82
N SER A 488 18.04 10.75 1.84
CA SER A 488 18.62 11.35 3.05
C SER A 488 18.98 12.82 2.83
N GLY A 489 18.40 13.46 1.82
CA GLY A 489 18.60 14.87 1.50
C GLY A 489 19.89 15.13 0.71
N GLY A 490 20.29 14.19 -0.13
CA GLY A 490 21.45 14.30 -1.01
C GLY A 490 21.31 13.44 -2.25
N TRP A 491 22.43 13.18 -2.93
CA TRP A 491 22.45 12.57 -4.27
C TRP A 491 23.25 11.27 -4.30
N THR A 492 22.80 10.29 -5.08
CA THR A 492 23.50 9.01 -5.28
C THR A 492 24.52 9.04 -6.43
N ASN A 493 24.24 9.82 -7.48
CA ASN A 493 25.04 9.85 -8.71
C ASN A 493 25.46 11.27 -9.12
N GLN A 494 26.39 11.36 -10.08
CA GLN A 494 26.64 12.60 -10.81
C GLN A 494 25.45 12.94 -11.71
N GLN A 495 25.32 14.22 -12.08
CA GLN A 495 24.27 14.70 -12.99
C GLN A 495 24.35 13.96 -14.34
N GLN A 496 23.30 13.24 -14.69
CA GLN A 496 23.21 12.43 -15.92
C GLN A 496 22.42 13.17 -16.98
N GLN A 497 22.92 13.22 -18.22
CA GLN A 497 22.14 13.77 -19.32
C GLN A 497 21.09 12.75 -19.76
N ILE A 498 19.82 13.11 -19.62
CA ILE A 498 18.68 12.25 -19.99
C ILE A 498 18.03 12.68 -21.30
N GLY A 499 18.41 13.83 -21.87
CA GLY A 499 17.90 14.25 -23.17
C GLY A 499 18.73 15.34 -23.85
N SER A 500 18.68 15.37 -25.18
CA SER A 500 19.17 16.46 -26.03
C SER A 500 17.99 17.13 -26.74
N GLY A 501 18.19 18.34 -27.30
CA GLY A 501 17.16 19.00 -28.10
C GLY A 501 16.13 19.83 -27.32
N TRP A 502 16.40 20.19 -26.06
CA TRP A 502 15.46 20.91 -25.18
C TRP A 502 15.58 22.44 -25.27
N GLN A 503 16.12 22.97 -26.39
CA GLN A 503 16.26 24.41 -26.64
C GLN A 503 14.92 25.13 -26.85
N ASP A 504 13.91 24.45 -27.41
CA ASP A 504 12.60 25.02 -27.71
C ASP A 504 11.62 24.88 -26.51
N VAL A 505 12.14 24.74 -25.29
CA VAL A 505 11.33 24.60 -24.07
C VAL A 505 11.34 25.88 -23.25
N GLU A 506 10.14 26.39 -22.95
CA GLU A 506 9.95 27.63 -22.21
C GLU A 506 9.69 27.39 -20.71
N MET A 507 8.85 26.39 -20.41
CA MET A 507 8.44 26.00 -19.07
C MET A 507 8.46 24.48 -18.99
N LEU A 508 8.77 23.96 -17.80
CA LEU A 508 8.86 22.53 -17.52
C LEU A 508 8.12 22.25 -16.21
N THR A 509 7.32 21.20 -16.18
CA THR A 509 6.60 20.75 -14.98
C THR A 509 6.34 19.24 -15.06
N SER A 510 5.90 18.64 -13.96
CA SER A 510 5.53 17.23 -13.88
C SER A 510 4.45 17.07 -12.82
N ALA A 511 3.52 16.15 -13.07
CA ALA A 511 2.54 15.68 -12.09
C ALA A 511 2.86 14.25 -11.60
N GLY A 512 4.08 13.77 -11.86
CA GLY A 512 4.35 12.33 -11.88
C GLY A 512 3.67 11.69 -13.09
N ASP A 513 2.88 10.64 -12.87
CA ASP A 513 2.22 9.86 -13.92
C ASP A 513 0.97 10.56 -14.50
N PHE A 514 1.17 11.50 -15.41
CA PHE A 514 0.10 12.19 -16.13
C PHE A 514 -0.65 11.25 -17.09
N SER A 515 0.01 10.17 -17.48
CA SER A 515 -0.41 9.29 -18.57
C SER A 515 -1.07 7.99 -18.13
N GLY A 516 -1.09 7.70 -16.83
CA GLY A 516 -1.71 6.53 -16.19
C GLY A 516 -0.96 5.23 -16.40
N ASP A 517 0.32 5.27 -16.79
CA ASP A 517 1.13 4.09 -17.11
C ASP A 517 2.02 3.60 -15.96
N GLY A 518 1.88 4.24 -14.79
CA GLY A 518 2.60 3.97 -13.56
C GLY A 518 3.99 4.61 -13.48
N LYS A 519 4.36 5.51 -14.40
CA LYS A 519 5.70 6.14 -14.43
C LYS A 519 5.62 7.65 -14.51
N PRO A 520 6.58 8.39 -13.95
CA PRO A 520 6.57 9.85 -14.06
C PRO A 520 6.76 10.36 -15.48
N ASP A 521 5.90 11.31 -15.87
CA ASP A 521 5.92 12.04 -17.13
C ASP A 521 6.39 13.48 -16.93
N VAL A 522 6.79 14.13 -18.01
CA VAL A 522 7.17 15.55 -18.01
C VAL A 522 6.34 16.32 -19.03
N LEU A 523 5.80 17.46 -18.58
CA LEU A 523 5.04 18.40 -19.40
C LEU A 523 5.88 19.63 -19.67
N TYR A 524 5.80 20.16 -20.89
CA TYR A 524 6.52 21.37 -21.25
C TYR A 524 5.75 22.24 -22.23
N ARG A 525 5.94 23.56 -22.11
CA ARG A 525 5.48 24.52 -23.12
C ARG A 525 6.59 24.79 -24.12
N ARG A 526 6.26 24.69 -25.40
CA ARG A 526 7.21 24.93 -26.49
C ARG A 526 7.30 26.42 -26.83
N ILE A 527 8.50 26.95 -27.08
CA ILE A 527 8.71 28.39 -27.34
C ILE A 527 8.10 28.78 -28.70
N SER A 528 8.35 27.98 -29.74
CA SER A 528 8.02 28.30 -31.13
C SER A 528 6.53 28.47 -31.42
N ASP A 529 5.66 27.69 -30.76
CA ASP A 529 4.21 27.72 -30.99
C ASP A 529 3.37 27.91 -29.74
N LYS A 530 3.99 27.98 -28.56
CA LYS A 530 3.30 28.13 -27.27
C LYS A 530 2.26 27.05 -27.01
N ASN A 531 2.44 25.85 -27.55
CA ASN A 531 1.60 24.70 -27.26
C ASN A 531 2.17 23.86 -26.11
N LEU A 532 1.31 23.07 -25.47
CA LEU A 532 1.69 22.18 -24.37
C LEU A 532 1.95 20.77 -24.89
N TYR A 533 3.06 20.19 -24.46
CA TYR A 533 3.53 18.87 -24.84
C TYR A 533 3.80 18.02 -23.61
N MET A 534 3.65 16.71 -23.77
CA MET A 534 4.02 15.68 -22.81
C MET A 534 5.14 14.81 -23.38
N VAL A 535 6.06 14.40 -22.53
CA VAL A 535 7.06 13.36 -22.82
C VAL A 535 6.94 12.28 -21.75
N ARG A 536 6.73 11.04 -22.19
CA ARG A 536 6.52 9.92 -21.27
C ARG A 536 7.84 9.38 -20.73
N GLY A 537 7.91 9.21 -19.41
CA GLY A 537 9.05 8.58 -18.76
C GLY A 537 9.02 7.06 -18.94
N ASN A 538 10.18 6.41 -18.92
CA ASN A 538 10.26 4.94 -18.93
C ASN A 538 10.31 4.33 -17.53
N GLY A 539 10.33 5.15 -16.47
CA GLY A 539 10.45 4.72 -15.07
C GLY A 539 11.83 4.15 -14.72
N THR A 540 12.83 4.38 -15.55
CA THR A 540 14.23 3.96 -15.33
C THR A 540 15.21 5.10 -15.62
N GLY A 541 14.79 6.35 -15.44
CA GLY A 541 15.65 7.52 -15.63
C GLY A 541 15.77 7.99 -17.09
N GLY A 542 14.84 7.61 -17.96
CA GLY A 542 14.82 8.00 -19.37
C GLY A 542 13.41 8.11 -19.94
N TRP A 543 13.30 8.08 -21.27
CA TRP A 543 12.04 8.29 -21.99
C TRP A 543 11.58 7.03 -22.70
N ILE A 544 10.27 6.89 -22.89
CA ILE A 544 9.74 5.94 -23.88
C ILE A 544 10.12 6.46 -25.28
N THR A 545 10.62 5.58 -26.15
CA THR A 545 11.01 5.95 -27.52
C THR A 545 9.84 6.52 -28.32
N GLY A 546 9.93 7.77 -28.77
CA GLY A 546 8.89 8.49 -29.51
C GLY A 546 9.15 10.00 -29.56
N ALA A 547 8.38 10.74 -30.39
CA ALA A 547 8.35 12.20 -30.33
C ALA A 547 7.43 12.68 -29.20
N SER A 548 7.62 13.91 -28.71
CA SER A 548 6.74 14.51 -27.72
C SER A 548 5.28 14.57 -28.21
N GLU A 549 4.35 14.26 -27.31
CA GLU A 549 2.91 14.25 -27.58
C GLU A 549 2.36 15.66 -27.37
N GLN A 550 1.74 16.26 -28.39
CA GLN A 550 1.05 17.53 -28.21
C GLN A 550 -0.27 17.30 -27.46
N ILE A 551 -0.36 17.80 -26.23
CA ILE A 551 -1.53 17.62 -25.38
C ILE A 551 -2.42 18.85 -25.31
N GLY A 552 -1.98 20.02 -25.79
CA GLY A 552 -2.81 21.21 -25.78
C GLY A 552 -2.39 22.29 -26.77
N THR A 553 -3.37 23.11 -27.18
CA THR A 553 -3.15 24.33 -27.98
C THR A 553 -3.57 25.58 -27.19
N GLY A 554 -3.09 26.75 -27.61
CA GLY A 554 -3.59 28.03 -27.06
C GLY A 554 -3.00 28.46 -25.71
N TRP A 555 -1.82 27.94 -25.34
CA TRP A 555 -1.16 28.26 -24.05
C TRP A 555 -0.30 29.54 -24.10
N TYR A 556 -0.61 30.46 -25.01
CA TYR A 556 0.14 31.71 -25.23
C TYR A 556 -0.13 32.79 -24.18
N ASP A 557 -1.33 32.83 -23.59
CA ASP A 557 -1.72 33.81 -22.56
C ASP A 557 -1.44 33.29 -21.14
N MET A 558 -0.39 32.50 -20.94
CA MET A 558 -0.05 31.93 -19.63
C MET A 558 1.35 32.37 -19.20
N ASP A 559 1.51 32.90 -18.00
CA ASP A 559 2.84 33.23 -17.45
C ASP A 559 3.32 32.20 -16.41
N MET A 560 2.49 31.21 -16.13
CA MET A 560 2.75 30.10 -15.22
C MET A 560 1.93 28.88 -15.64
N ILE A 561 2.57 27.71 -15.65
CA ILE A 561 1.94 26.39 -15.88
C ILE A 561 2.57 25.41 -14.91
N ILE A 562 1.74 24.74 -14.10
CA ILE A 562 2.18 23.79 -13.09
C ILE A 562 1.22 22.60 -13.10
N ALA A 563 1.74 21.40 -13.28
CA ALA A 563 0.95 20.18 -13.20
C ALA A 563 0.89 19.71 -11.75
N SER A 564 -0.28 19.25 -11.28
CA SER A 564 -0.51 18.67 -9.97
C SER A 564 -1.03 17.24 -10.15
N SER A 565 -0.79 16.37 -9.17
CA SER A 565 -1.20 14.97 -9.33
C SER A 565 -2.67 14.68 -9.10
N ASP A 566 -3.36 15.45 -8.25
CA ASP A 566 -4.81 15.39 -8.06
C ASP A 566 -5.27 16.60 -7.24
N PHE A 567 -5.35 17.76 -7.88
CA PHE A 567 -5.84 18.97 -7.21
C PHE A 567 -7.37 18.93 -7.03
N SER A 568 -8.05 18.19 -7.92
CA SER A 568 -9.50 18.10 -7.99
C SER A 568 -10.12 17.02 -7.11
N GLY A 569 -9.32 16.11 -6.56
CA GLY A 569 -9.76 14.98 -5.74
C GLY A 569 -10.43 13.86 -6.54
N ASP A 570 -10.23 13.80 -7.85
CA ASP A 570 -10.86 12.82 -8.75
C ASP A 570 -9.96 11.61 -9.07
N GLY A 571 -8.79 11.55 -8.43
CA GLY A 571 -7.78 10.52 -8.58
C GLY A 571 -6.95 10.64 -9.85
N LYS A 572 -6.97 11.80 -10.54
CA LYS A 572 -6.22 12.02 -11.78
C LYS A 572 -5.42 13.32 -11.74
N PRO A 573 -4.30 13.38 -12.50
CA PRO A 573 -3.52 14.60 -12.63
C PRO A 573 -4.26 15.77 -13.26
N ASP A 574 -4.01 16.95 -12.71
CA ASP A 574 -4.57 18.23 -13.14
C ASP A 574 -3.46 19.19 -13.58
N VAL A 575 -3.79 20.22 -14.35
CA VAL A 575 -2.87 21.32 -14.64
C VAL A 575 -3.46 22.64 -14.17
N LEU A 576 -2.69 23.37 -13.38
CA LEU A 576 -2.99 24.73 -12.97
C LEU A 576 -2.19 25.71 -13.82
N TYR A 577 -2.80 26.83 -14.16
CA TYR A 577 -2.13 27.87 -14.92
C TYR A 577 -2.67 29.26 -14.59
N ARG A 578 -1.82 30.27 -14.69
CA ARG A 578 -2.20 31.67 -14.50
C ARG A 578 -2.27 32.38 -15.84
N ARG A 579 -3.39 33.05 -16.10
CA ARG A 579 -3.55 33.86 -17.31
C ARG A 579 -2.84 35.19 -17.18
N THR A 580 -2.03 35.54 -18.16
CA THR A 580 -1.30 36.82 -18.18
C THR A 580 -2.26 38.01 -18.27
N SER A 581 -3.33 37.88 -19.07
CA SER A 581 -4.30 38.94 -19.32
C SER A 581 -5.09 39.42 -18.10
N ASN A 582 -5.38 38.53 -17.13
CA ASN A 582 -6.22 38.85 -15.98
C ASN A 582 -5.65 38.44 -14.62
N GLN A 583 -4.50 37.75 -14.60
CA GLN A 583 -3.82 37.30 -13.38
C GLN A 583 -4.66 36.37 -12.49
N ASN A 584 -5.67 35.70 -13.07
CA ASN A 584 -6.47 34.70 -12.39
C ASN A 584 -5.86 33.31 -12.59
N LEU A 585 -6.09 32.45 -11.60
CA LEU A 585 -5.63 31.06 -11.60
C LEU A 585 -6.75 30.16 -12.10
N TYR A 586 -6.39 29.25 -12.99
CA TYR A 586 -7.29 28.29 -13.60
C TYR A 586 -6.76 26.88 -13.40
N MET A 587 -7.67 25.92 -13.44
CA MET A 587 -7.39 24.48 -13.47
C MET A 587 -7.99 23.89 -14.73
N ILE A 588 -7.29 22.93 -15.33
CA ILE A 588 -7.84 22.03 -16.36
C ILE A 588 -7.62 20.59 -15.89
N ARG A 589 -8.70 19.79 -15.90
CA ARG A 589 -8.66 18.42 -15.41
C ARG A 589 -8.10 17.44 -16.43
N GLY A 590 -7.11 16.66 -16.02
CA GLY A 590 -6.56 15.59 -16.84
C GLY A 590 -7.44 14.34 -16.79
N ASN A 591 -7.28 13.48 -17.79
CA ASN A 591 -8.01 12.22 -17.87
C ASN A 591 -7.23 11.03 -17.28
N GLY A 592 -6.01 11.24 -16.79
CA GLY A 592 -5.11 10.18 -16.34
C GLY A 592 -4.65 9.24 -17.46
N ALA A 593 -4.72 9.68 -18.72
CA ALA A 593 -4.35 8.93 -19.92
C ALA A 593 -3.53 9.79 -20.90
N GLY A 594 -2.94 10.89 -20.43
CA GLY A 594 -2.14 11.81 -21.24
C GLY A 594 -2.95 12.89 -21.95
N GLY A 595 -4.17 13.19 -21.50
CA GLY A 595 -5.04 14.21 -22.09
C GLY A 595 -6.01 14.84 -21.09
N TRP A 596 -7.08 15.45 -21.59
CA TRP A 596 -8.07 16.18 -20.77
C TRP A 596 -9.41 15.48 -20.74
N ILE A 597 -10.19 15.67 -19.67
CA ILE A 597 -11.56 15.13 -19.59
C ILE A 597 -12.47 15.81 -20.63
N THR A 598 -12.50 17.15 -20.62
CA THR A 598 -13.36 17.95 -21.53
C THR A 598 -12.59 19.06 -22.26
N GLY A 599 -11.32 19.27 -21.92
CA GLY A 599 -10.52 20.40 -22.42
C GLY A 599 -10.94 21.77 -21.86
N ALA A 600 -12.02 21.84 -21.06
CA ALA A 600 -12.50 23.07 -20.46
C ALA A 600 -11.75 23.38 -19.18
N SER A 601 -11.49 24.67 -18.96
CA SER A 601 -10.79 25.15 -17.77
C SER A 601 -11.72 25.84 -16.79
N GLU A 602 -11.48 25.65 -15.51
CA GLU A 602 -12.23 26.23 -14.41
C GLU A 602 -11.41 27.33 -13.75
N GLN A 603 -12.03 28.47 -13.48
CA GLN A 603 -11.37 29.52 -12.72
C GLN A 603 -11.42 29.15 -11.24
N ILE A 604 -10.25 28.91 -10.64
CA ILE A 604 -10.14 28.47 -9.24
C ILE A 604 -9.69 29.59 -8.30
N GLY A 605 -9.30 30.75 -8.84
CA GLY A 605 -8.88 31.88 -8.01
C GLY A 605 -8.80 33.20 -8.76
N THR A 606 -8.98 34.31 -8.04
CA THR A 606 -8.84 35.68 -8.56
C THR A 606 -7.61 36.37 -7.98
N LEU A 607 -6.98 37.27 -8.75
CA LEU A 607 -5.94 38.18 -8.28
C LEU A 607 -4.68 37.49 -7.72
N PHE A 608 -4.19 36.46 -8.40
CA PHE A 608 -2.94 35.75 -8.09
C PHE A 608 -1.70 36.50 -8.64
N TYR A 609 -1.77 37.83 -8.74
CA TYR A 609 -0.71 38.68 -9.33
C TYR A 609 0.53 38.81 -8.43
N ASP A 610 0.36 38.68 -7.11
CA ASP A 610 1.46 38.83 -6.15
C ASP A 610 2.18 37.49 -5.89
N MET A 611 2.49 36.74 -6.95
CA MET A 611 3.24 35.48 -6.89
C MET A 611 4.29 35.42 -8.01
N ASP A 612 5.56 35.16 -7.68
CA ASP A 612 6.67 35.07 -8.65
C ASP A 612 7.34 33.69 -8.72
N MET A 613 7.10 32.83 -7.74
CA MET A 613 7.55 31.45 -7.71
C MET A 613 6.48 30.60 -7.05
N VAL A 614 6.19 29.45 -7.64
CA VAL A 614 5.15 28.56 -7.14
C VAL A 614 5.63 27.14 -7.32
N LEU A 615 5.36 26.33 -6.30
CA LEU A 615 5.69 24.92 -6.28
C LEU A 615 4.54 24.14 -6.89
N THR A 616 4.80 22.90 -7.29
CA THR A 616 3.75 21.97 -7.65
C THR A 616 2.74 21.83 -6.50
N PRO A 617 1.41 21.96 -6.76
CA PRO A 617 0.42 21.75 -5.72
C PRO A 617 0.46 20.32 -5.19
N ASP A 618 0.44 20.20 -3.85
CA ASP A 618 0.67 18.96 -3.12
C ASP A 618 0.22 19.07 -1.64
N ASP A 619 0.09 17.96 -0.92
CA ASP A 619 -0.30 17.90 0.49
C ASP A 619 0.83 18.37 1.44
N PHE A 620 1.12 19.66 1.41
CA PHE A 620 2.10 20.29 2.29
C PHE A 620 1.61 20.32 3.75
N SER A 621 0.29 20.32 3.98
CA SER A 621 -0.31 20.38 5.32
C SER A 621 -0.49 19.05 6.02
N GLY A 622 -0.38 17.93 5.29
CA GLY A 622 -0.57 16.58 5.81
C GLY A 622 -2.04 16.20 6.01
N ASP A 623 -2.97 16.95 5.42
CA ASP A 623 -4.42 16.74 5.56
C ASP A 623 -5.01 15.84 4.45
N GLY A 624 -4.15 15.36 3.55
CA GLY A 624 -4.51 14.49 2.43
C GLY A 624 -5.04 15.25 1.21
N LYS A 625 -4.88 16.58 1.14
CA LYS A 625 -5.39 17.40 0.04
C LYS A 625 -4.28 18.27 -0.54
N ALA A 626 -4.33 18.48 -1.86
CA ALA A 626 -3.34 19.30 -2.53
C ALA A 626 -3.45 20.79 -2.13
N ASP A 627 -2.39 21.31 -1.55
CA ASP A 627 -2.17 22.71 -1.19
C ASP A 627 -1.26 23.42 -2.20
N LEU A 628 -1.25 24.76 -2.18
CA LEU A 628 -0.37 25.58 -3.02
C LEU A 628 0.64 26.35 -2.18
N VAL A 629 1.93 26.11 -2.42
CA VAL A 629 3.01 26.92 -1.86
C VAL A 629 3.53 27.91 -2.91
N TYR A 630 3.66 29.17 -2.52
CA TYR A 630 4.15 30.23 -3.40
C TYR A 630 5.01 31.25 -2.67
N ARG A 631 5.89 31.93 -3.43
CA ARG A 631 6.60 33.12 -2.98
C ARG A 631 5.85 34.36 -3.43
N ARG A 632 5.59 35.24 -2.46
CA ARG A 632 4.92 36.50 -2.71
C ARG A 632 5.88 37.52 -3.33
N THR A 633 5.48 38.15 -4.43
CA THR A 633 6.36 39.05 -5.20
C THR A 633 6.75 40.31 -4.40
N SER A 634 5.83 40.84 -3.59
CA SER A 634 5.97 42.11 -2.86
C SER A 634 6.96 42.06 -1.69
N ASN A 635 7.05 40.95 -0.97
CA ASN A 635 7.92 40.82 0.22
C ASN A 635 8.91 39.65 0.16
N LYS A 636 8.86 38.84 -0.90
CA LYS A 636 9.69 37.64 -1.09
C LYS A 636 9.59 36.64 0.07
N ASN A 637 8.46 36.57 0.75
CA ASN A 637 8.17 35.53 1.74
C ASN A 637 7.41 34.37 1.09
N MET A 638 7.53 33.18 1.69
CA MET A 638 6.81 31.97 1.27
C MET A 638 5.47 31.88 1.99
N TYR A 639 4.44 31.52 1.25
CA TYR A 639 3.08 31.35 1.74
C TYR A 639 2.48 30.02 1.29
N LEU A 640 1.56 29.49 2.10
CA LEU A 640 0.73 28.33 1.80
C LEU A 640 -0.73 28.76 1.62
N ILE A 641 -1.42 28.20 0.62
CA ILE A 641 -2.88 28.24 0.51
C ILE A 641 -3.38 26.81 0.58
N ARG A 642 -4.24 26.51 1.56
CA ARG A 642 -4.79 25.15 1.68
C ARG A 642 -5.86 24.86 0.64
N GLY A 643 -5.76 23.69 0.00
CA GLY A 643 -6.76 23.20 -0.92
C GLY A 643 -7.93 22.55 -0.21
N ASN A 644 -9.09 22.53 -0.86
CA ASN A 644 -10.25 21.81 -0.32
C ASN A 644 -10.32 20.34 -0.76
N GLY A 645 -9.42 19.90 -1.66
CA GLY A 645 -9.41 18.56 -2.25
C GLY A 645 -10.54 18.35 -3.27
N SER A 646 -11.06 19.42 -3.84
CA SER A 646 -12.18 19.42 -4.80
C SER A 646 -12.01 20.51 -5.86
N GLY A 647 -10.76 20.85 -6.20
CA GLY A 647 -10.43 21.86 -7.21
C GLY A 647 -10.61 23.30 -6.74
N GLY A 648 -10.54 23.57 -5.44
CA GLY A 648 -10.65 24.91 -4.87
C GLY A 648 -9.88 25.07 -3.56
N TRP A 649 -10.12 26.18 -2.86
CA TRP A 649 -9.39 26.57 -1.65
C TRP A 649 -10.27 26.48 -0.41
N ILE A 650 -9.66 26.19 0.74
CA ILE A 650 -10.30 26.42 2.04
C ILE A 650 -10.33 27.94 2.27
N THR A 651 -11.49 28.51 2.59
CA THR A 651 -11.66 29.95 2.79
C THR A 651 -10.87 30.44 4.00
N GLY A 652 -9.90 31.32 3.78
CA GLY A 652 -8.99 31.87 4.78
C GLY A 652 -7.74 32.42 4.08
N THR A 653 -7.11 33.45 4.62
CA THR A 653 -5.93 34.10 3.99
C THR A 653 -4.73 33.16 3.94
N SER A 654 -3.87 33.30 2.91
CA SER A 654 -2.61 32.58 2.78
C SER A 654 -1.76 32.65 4.05
N GLU A 655 -1.22 31.51 4.49
CA GLU A 655 -0.42 31.39 5.70
C GLU A 655 1.04 31.70 5.41
N LEU A 656 1.67 32.53 6.24
CA LEU A 656 3.10 32.80 6.13
C LEU A 656 3.89 31.58 6.63
N ILE A 657 4.65 30.93 5.75
CA ILE A 657 5.40 29.71 6.08
C ILE A 657 6.92 29.89 6.08
N GLY A 658 7.42 31.00 5.55
CA GLY A 658 8.84 31.29 5.52
C GLY A 658 9.14 32.76 5.21
N THR A 659 10.18 33.30 5.85
CA THR A 659 10.64 34.68 5.63
C THR A 659 12.03 34.71 4.99
N SER A 660 12.39 35.84 4.37
CA SER A 660 13.74 36.11 3.83
C SER A 660 14.14 35.26 2.61
N TRP A 661 13.21 34.99 1.68
CA TRP A 661 13.48 34.21 0.46
C TRP A 661 13.90 35.06 -0.75
N GLN A 662 14.37 36.30 -0.54
CA GLN A 662 14.79 37.19 -1.64
C GLN A 662 16.00 36.69 -2.46
N GLY A 663 16.85 35.85 -1.85
CA GLY A 663 18.05 35.32 -2.51
C GLY A 663 17.80 34.10 -3.39
N VAL A 664 16.57 33.58 -3.44
CA VAL A 664 16.23 32.35 -4.17
C VAL A 664 15.88 32.65 -5.62
N ASP A 665 16.51 31.95 -6.56
CA ASP A 665 16.28 32.09 -8.01
C ASP A 665 15.77 30.81 -8.70
N LEU A 666 15.90 29.65 -8.05
CA LEU A 666 15.25 28.40 -8.46
C LEU A 666 14.66 27.69 -7.25
N ILE A 667 13.54 27.01 -7.46
CA ILE A 667 12.82 26.28 -6.43
C ILE A 667 12.10 25.09 -7.06
N ALA A 668 12.12 23.97 -6.37
CA ALA A 668 11.34 22.79 -6.69
C ALA A 668 10.93 22.16 -5.35
N GLY A 669 9.63 22.11 -5.10
CA GLY A 669 9.03 21.08 -4.25
C GLY A 669 8.56 19.99 -5.20
N ALA A 670 8.74 18.74 -4.81
CA ALA A 670 8.17 17.69 -5.62
C ALA A 670 6.65 17.62 -5.42
N SER A 671 6.02 16.63 -6.03
CA SER A 671 4.57 16.55 -6.18
C SER A 671 4.09 15.15 -5.84
N ASN A 672 3.31 14.94 -4.78
CA ASN A 672 2.73 13.66 -4.42
C ASN A 672 1.52 13.31 -5.30
N SER A 673 1.25 12.02 -5.46
CA SER A 673 0.01 11.43 -6.03
C SER A 673 -0.67 10.63 -4.94
#